data_AF-A0A8H4RYJ3-F1
#
_entry.id   AF-A0A8H4RYJ3-F1
#
_cell.length_a   1.000
_cell.length_b   1.000
_cell.length_c   1.000
_cell.angle_alpha   90.00
_cell.angle_beta   90.00
_cell.angle_gamma   90.00
#
_symmetry.space_group_name_H-M   'P 1'
#
loop_
_entity.id
_entity.type
_entity.pdbx_description
1 polymer ?
#
loop_
_entity_poly.entity_id
_entity_poly.type
_entity_poly.pdbx_seq_one_letter_code
_entity_poly.pdbx_strand_id
1 'polypeptide(L)'
;MSSQSEQRSGNGDTDLSKLSFQSGFNGVCIAGKSPESRWDICCQNGSIKSLTESSRQTRTNQFLIPSLCHPHIHLDKCFLLSHPKYADLEIQTGDFAEAMKLTSEAKSRFENDDLMERGAALIEESIGFGVTHMRAFVEVDQGVGLKCLDAGLTLKKKFSSKCYIQICVFAQDPIISYEDGGKAMKDLLEQAAKKEGVEAIGSTPYVEKDGDREAQISNMEFTIQTAKKYGLHLDFHIDYILNPSTPCMVIEALELLHDMGWPSDPNSSDSKTIVFGHCTRLTLLNESEWFNLREKINGLPVSFVGLPTSDLFMMGRPKENSGGGERVRGTLQIPQMIKKYGLNAAMGINNVGNAFTPHGNCDPLSLQCVSTRAKSAIGIGSRPSPDINVGSTADFVVFSNELVTGSLAPFRSRTTVQEVVYDAGHGRITVFGGRVTRCRRVDSSWKEKCLSVCTKSFALPKFLRFPYPFLNDAMHDPFPIPPSPWLSEAVQPFADYFNLPTLPLHIHEVVGSCLGYFFINIVVAPWISKKIFPVRYAKLSPERKINWDVHVVSLCQSTLINVLALWVMFVDEERKNMDWQQRIWGYTGAAGMIQGLATGYFVWDLVITLQHIKLFGPGMLAHALSALIVFSFGFRPFVNYYGCTFILYELSSPFLNFHWFFDKLDMTGSRAQLYNGIMLLFTFFCCRLVWGTYQSVRVYQDVWAAVNHKPLASNIHLDALNNNTAAALSAAAGNSATPIHGDIMRFAGEEYVPLWLAFTYLGSNIVLNTLNFYWFGKMIETVRKRFQPPKEERRKQKATATKSTGASGKVRIDLDETEIRRRKVVEEEPIDAIS
;
A
#
# COMPACT_ATOMS: atom_id res chain seq x y z
N MET A 1 52.57 9.74 37.53
CA MET A 1 51.72 9.78 38.73
C MET A 1 50.54 10.70 38.44
N SER A 2 49.31 10.20 38.60
CA SER A 2 48.06 10.86 39.11
C SER A 2 47.79 12.32 38.71
N SER A 3 46.62 12.81 38.29
CA SER A 3 45.21 12.35 38.32
C SER A 3 44.33 13.43 37.64
N GLN A 4 43.11 13.04 37.29
CA GLN A 4 42.00 13.79 36.69
C GLN A 4 41.50 15.02 37.50
N SER A 5 40.88 16.00 36.83
CA SER A 5 39.49 16.48 37.11
C SER A 5 39.04 17.59 36.13
N GLU A 6 37.73 17.59 35.86
CA GLU A 6 36.96 18.38 34.88
C GLU A 6 36.71 19.85 35.29
N GLN A 7 36.49 20.75 34.32
CA GLN A 7 35.40 21.74 34.36
C GLN A 7 35.09 22.42 33.00
N ARG A 8 33.85 22.91 32.90
CA ARG A 8 33.02 23.15 31.71
C ARG A 8 33.13 24.53 31.06
N SER A 9 32.75 24.54 29.77
CA SER A 9 31.90 25.49 29.01
C SER A 9 32.25 26.98 28.90
N GLY A 10 32.46 27.40 27.64
CA GLY A 10 32.14 28.73 27.13
C GLY A 10 31.77 28.61 25.64
N ASN A 11 30.49 28.86 25.31
CA ASN A 11 29.96 28.90 23.95
C ASN A 11 30.66 29.99 23.13
N GLY A 12 31.24 29.62 21.99
CA GLY A 12 31.52 30.53 20.90
C GLY A 12 30.67 30.11 19.71
N ASP A 13 29.69 30.94 19.36
CA ASP A 13 28.95 30.85 18.10
C ASP A 13 29.94 30.96 16.93
N THR A 14 30.23 29.84 16.29
CA THR A 14 30.89 29.84 14.99
C THR A 14 29.86 30.13 13.91
N ASP A 15 29.96 31.33 13.35
CA ASP A 15 29.25 31.79 12.15
C ASP A 15 29.46 30.81 10.97
N LEU A 16 28.48 29.92 10.78
CA LEU A 16 28.46 28.88 9.73
C LEU A 16 28.31 29.45 8.31
N SER A 17 28.17 30.77 8.14
CA SER A 17 28.05 31.42 6.82
C SER A 17 29.35 31.41 6.00
N LYS A 18 30.49 31.03 6.60
CA LYS A 18 31.83 31.05 5.96
C LYS A 18 32.37 29.70 5.49
N LEU A 19 31.63 28.59 5.65
CA LEU A 19 32.07 27.29 5.11
C LEU A 19 31.73 27.19 3.62
N SER A 20 32.76 27.24 2.76
CA SER A 20 32.61 27.00 1.32
C SER A 20 32.15 25.55 1.08
N PHE A 21 30.87 25.37 0.77
CA PHE A 21 30.33 24.07 0.38
C PHE A 21 30.86 23.70 -1.01
N GLN A 22 31.74 22.70 -1.06
CA GLN A 22 32.19 22.07 -2.31
C GLN A 22 31.42 20.75 -2.47
N SER A 23 30.59 20.65 -3.50
CA SER A 23 29.95 19.41 -3.91
C SER A 23 30.41 19.08 -5.33
N GLY A 24 30.55 17.79 -5.66
CA GLY A 24 31.00 17.40 -6.99
C GLY A 24 30.52 16.01 -7.38
N PHE A 25 30.28 15.83 -8.67
CA PHE A 25 29.93 14.55 -9.26
C PHE A 25 31.02 14.20 -10.26
N ASN A 26 31.50 12.96 -10.22
CA ASN A 26 32.63 12.52 -11.03
C ASN A 26 32.17 11.48 -12.05
N GLY A 27 32.70 11.57 -13.27
CA GLY A 27 32.48 10.63 -14.35
C GLY A 27 31.02 10.47 -14.74
N VAL A 28 30.22 11.55 -14.74
CA VAL A 28 28.80 11.52 -15.11
C VAL A 28 28.58 11.78 -16.60
N CYS A 29 27.54 11.19 -17.18
CA CYS A 29 27.00 11.63 -18.47
C CYS A 29 26.18 12.90 -18.28
N ILE A 30 26.20 13.83 -19.25
CA ILE A 30 25.49 15.11 -19.15
C ILE A 30 24.65 15.34 -20.40
N ALA A 31 23.41 15.80 -20.21
CA ALA A 31 22.54 16.22 -21.32
C ALA A 31 23.23 17.28 -22.21
N GLY A 32 23.15 17.11 -23.53
CA GLY A 32 23.80 18.00 -24.50
C GLY A 32 25.27 17.68 -24.79
N LYS A 33 25.88 16.72 -24.09
CA LYS A 33 27.22 16.17 -24.40
C LYS A 33 27.10 14.79 -25.07
N SER A 34 28.20 14.30 -25.66
CA SER A 34 28.24 12.96 -26.26
C SER A 34 27.94 11.89 -25.18
N PRO A 35 27.10 10.87 -25.47
CA PRO A 35 26.81 9.78 -24.52
C PRO A 35 28.05 8.96 -24.13
N GLU A 36 29.09 8.97 -24.95
CA GLU A 36 30.37 8.30 -24.71
C GLU A 36 31.28 9.11 -23.77
N SER A 37 31.14 10.43 -23.74
CA SER A 37 31.92 11.31 -22.87
C SER A 37 31.52 11.16 -21.39
N ARG A 38 32.46 11.45 -20.49
CA ARG A 38 32.23 11.45 -19.03
C ARG A 38 32.80 12.73 -18.46
N TRP A 39 32.11 13.32 -17.50
CA TRP A 39 32.45 14.65 -17.00
C TRP A 39 32.52 14.67 -15.47
N ASP A 40 33.49 15.41 -14.96
CA ASP A 40 33.62 15.78 -13.56
C ASP A 40 33.09 17.22 -13.40
N ILE A 41 32.09 17.38 -12.52
CA ILE A 41 31.46 18.67 -12.21
C ILE A 41 31.79 19.05 -10.77
N CYS A 42 32.28 20.27 -10.58
CA CYS A 42 32.53 20.83 -9.26
C CYS A 42 31.64 22.05 -9.04
N CYS A 43 30.87 22.05 -7.97
CA CYS A 43 30.02 23.15 -7.54
C CYS A 43 30.67 23.84 -6.33
N GLN A 44 30.69 25.17 -6.36
CA GLN A 44 31.21 26.01 -5.30
C GLN A 44 30.33 27.26 -5.16
N ASN A 45 29.98 27.61 -3.91
CA ASN A 45 29.18 28.80 -3.60
C ASN A 45 27.88 28.89 -4.43
N GLY A 46 27.22 27.76 -4.63
CA GLY A 46 25.95 27.66 -5.37
C GLY A 46 26.03 27.76 -6.89
N SER A 47 27.23 27.84 -7.45
CA SER A 47 27.49 27.89 -8.89
C SER A 47 28.36 26.72 -9.35
N ILE A 48 28.30 26.40 -10.64
CA ILE A 48 29.19 25.41 -11.25
C ILE A 48 30.54 26.06 -11.49
N LYS A 49 31.56 25.59 -10.77
CA LYS A 49 32.91 26.17 -10.81
C LYS A 49 33.78 25.58 -11.92
N SER A 50 33.65 24.28 -12.17
CA SER A 50 34.38 23.60 -13.23
C SER A 50 33.55 22.46 -13.81
N LEU A 51 33.77 22.22 -15.10
CA LEU A 51 33.21 21.13 -15.86
C LEU A 51 34.31 20.57 -16.78
N THR A 52 34.88 19.42 -16.43
CA THR A 52 36.05 18.85 -17.12
C THR A 52 35.77 17.43 -17.58
N GLU A 53 36.17 17.08 -18.79
CA GLU A 53 36.07 15.71 -19.27
C GLU A 53 36.96 14.79 -18.43
N SER A 54 36.39 13.70 -17.92
CA SER A 54 37.05 12.81 -16.97
C SER A 54 38.00 11.86 -17.70
N SER A 55 39.25 11.80 -17.24
CA SER A 55 40.26 10.86 -17.75
C SER A 55 40.09 9.43 -17.22
N ARG A 56 39.12 9.20 -16.32
CA ARG A 56 38.91 7.93 -15.63
C ARG A 56 38.06 6.97 -16.47
N GLN A 57 38.55 5.75 -16.69
CA GLN A 57 37.81 4.67 -17.38
C GLN A 57 36.65 4.07 -16.55
N THR A 58 36.46 4.50 -15.30
CA THR A 58 35.37 4.00 -14.45
C THR A 58 34.04 4.54 -14.96
N ARG A 59 33.27 3.70 -15.66
CA ARG A 59 31.90 4.00 -16.07
C ARG A 59 31.02 4.17 -14.83
N THR A 60 30.82 5.41 -14.37
CA THR A 60 29.67 5.67 -13.50
C THR A 60 28.43 5.64 -14.39
N ASN A 61 27.41 4.89 -13.96
CA ASN A 61 26.13 4.79 -14.64
C ASN A 61 25.19 5.88 -14.11
N GLN A 62 25.64 7.13 -14.21
CA GLN A 62 24.91 8.31 -13.76
C GLN A 62 24.71 9.29 -14.91
N PHE A 63 23.52 9.87 -14.99
CA PHE A 63 23.18 10.85 -16.02
C PHE A 63 22.59 12.09 -15.39
N LEU A 64 23.10 13.24 -15.82
CA LEU A 64 22.83 14.54 -15.25
C LEU A 64 22.08 15.38 -16.27
N ILE A 65 20.98 15.98 -15.83
CA ILE A 65 20.16 16.91 -16.62
C ILE A 65 19.96 18.21 -15.85
N PRO A 66 19.61 19.32 -16.53
CA PRO A 66 19.09 20.50 -15.86
C PRO A 66 17.90 20.16 -14.95
N SER A 67 17.81 20.81 -13.80
CA SER A 67 16.76 20.50 -12.83
C SER A 67 15.36 20.73 -13.38
N LEU A 68 14.40 19.95 -12.91
CA LEU A 68 13.01 20.04 -13.32
C LEU A 68 12.29 21.24 -12.67
N CYS A 69 11.17 21.63 -13.25
CA CYS A 69 10.37 22.76 -12.81
C CYS A 69 8.89 22.47 -12.98
N HIS A 70 8.05 22.89 -12.01
CA HIS A 70 6.61 23.01 -12.22
C HIS A 70 6.30 24.44 -12.63
N PRO A 71 6.07 24.73 -13.92
CA PRO A 71 5.68 26.08 -14.33
C PRO A 71 4.27 26.44 -13.86
N HIS A 72 3.48 25.44 -13.46
CA HIS A 72 2.08 25.58 -13.09
C HIS A 72 1.64 24.39 -12.21
N ILE A 73 1.38 24.63 -10.92
CA ILE A 73 0.91 23.62 -9.97
C ILE A 73 0.03 24.25 -8.88
N HIS A 74 -1.06 23.60 -8.48
CA HIS A 74 -1.90 24.03 -7.36
C HIS A 74 -1.42 23.43 -6.04
N LEU A 75 -1.11 24.29 -5.07
CA LEU A 75 -0.56 23.87 -3.77
C LEU A 75 -1.65 23.68 -2.70
N ASP A 76 -2.77 24.36 -2.86
CA ASP A 76 -3.87 24.44 -1.92
C ASP A 76 -4.92 23.34 -2.10
N LYS A 77 -5.12 22.87 -3.33
CA LYS A 77 -6.04 21.78 -3.68
C LYS A 77 -5.36 20.49 -4.15
N CYS A 78 -4.08 20.28 -3.84
CA CYS A 78 -3.42 19.00 -4.08
C CYS A 78 -3.93 17.92 -3.11
N PHE A 79 -3.94 16.67 -3.57
CA PHE A 79 -4.25 15.47 -2.78
C PHE A 79 -5.59 15.48 -2.03
N LEU A 80 -6.58 16.24 -2.50
CA LEU A 80 -7.91 16.21 -1.89
C LEU A 80 -8.49 14.80 -1.92
N LEU A 81 -8.41 14.10 -3.06
CA LEU A 81 -8.93 12.74 -3.21
C LEU A 81 -8.11 11.66 -2.49
N SER A 82 -6.92 12.02 -1.99
CA SER A 82 -6.04 11.09 -1.27
C SER A 82 -5.99 11.37 0.23
N HIS A 83 -6.61 12.45 0.69
CA HIS A 83 -6.55 12.87 2.07
C HIS A 83 -7.80 12.42 2.82
N PRO A 84 -7.69 11.70 3.96
CA PRO A 84 -8.84 11.08 4.65
C PRO A 84 -9.99 12.04 4.98
N LYS A 85 -9.67 13.30 5.30
CA LYS A 85 -10.66 14.38 5.58
C LYS A 85 -11.66 14.62 4.44
N TYR A 86 -11.27 14.35 3.20
CA TYR A 86 -12.07 14.60 2.00
C TYR A 86 -12.45 13.28 1.29
N ALA A 87 -12.32 12.14 1.97
CA ALA A 87 -12.63 10.82 1.39
C ALA A 87 -14.09 10.66 0.97
N ASP A 88 -14.98 11.51 1.49
CA ASP A 88 -16.40 11.61 1.10
C ASP A 88 -16.61 12.28 -0.27
N LEU A 89 -15.62 13.01 -0.80
CA LEU A 89 -15.70 13.71 -2.08
C LEU A 89 -15.24 12.81 -3.22
N GLU A 90 -16.14 11.96 -3.69
CA GLU A 90 -15.88 11.07 -4.82
C GLU A 90 -16.40 11.65 -6.14
N ILE A 91 -15.59 11.54 -7.21
CA ILE A 91 -15.98 11.92 -8.57
C ILE A 91 -16.96 10.88 -9.12
N GLN A 92 -18.12 11.33 -9.62
CA GLN A 92 -19.14 10.47 -10.23
C GLN A 92 -19.26 10.68 -11.75
N THR A 93 -19.34 11.93 -12.21
CA THR A 93 -19.51 12.26 -13.65
C THR A 93 -18.18 12.68 -14.32
N GLY A 94 -17.26 13.22 -13.53
CA GLY A 94 -15.95 13.75 -13.92
C GLY A 94 -15.97 15.06 -14.68
N ASP A 95 -17.13 15.69 -14.88
CA ASP A 95 -17.22 16.93 -15.67
C ASP A 95 -16.74 18.17 -14.89
N PHE A 96 -16.59 19.29 -15.60
CA PHE A 96 -16.09 20.54 -15.04
C PHE A 96 -16.99 21.08 -13.92
N ALA A 97 -18.32 20.94 -14.05
CA ALA A 97 -19.27 21.44 -13.07
C ALA A 97 -19.20 20.63 -11.77
N GLU A 98 -19.09 19.31 -11.87
CA GLU A 98 -18.84 18.44 -10.72
C GLU A 98 -17.50 18.78 -10.06
N ALA A 99 -16.42 18.97 -10.84
CA ALA A 99 -15.11 19.30 -10.29
C ALA A 99 -15.12 20.63 -9.51
N MET A 100 -15.82 21.65 -10.02
CA MET A 100 -16.06 22.91 -9.32
C MET A 100 -16.83 22.71 -8.02
N LYS A 101 -17.92 21.92 -8.05
CA LYS A 101 -18.73 21.63 -6.88
C LYS A 101 -17.93 20.93 -5.79
N LEU A 102 -17.25 19.82 -6.10
CA LEU A 102 -16.45 19.06 -5.14
C LEU A 102 -15.31 19.90 -4.56
N THR A 103 -14.66 20.72 -5.39
CA THR A 103 -13.60 21.61 -4.93
C THR A 103 -14.15 22.69 -3.98
N SER A 104 -15.31 23.27 -4.27
CA SER A 104 -15.98 24.24 -3.37
C SER A 104 -16.37 23.62 -2.02
N GLU A 105 -16.92 22.40 -2.05
CA GLU A 105 -17.23 21.63 -0.84
C GLU A 105 -15.95 21.33 -0.02
N ALA A 106 -14.84 20.97 -0.68
CA ALA A 106 -13.54 20.81 -0.02
C ALA A 106 -13.06 22.13 0.61
N LYS A 107 -13.07 23.24 -0.14
CA LYS A 107 -12.64 24.57 0.29
C LYS A 107 -13.37 25.05 1.54
N SER A 108 -14.68 24.79 1.64
CA SER A 108 -15.48 25.13 2.83
C SER A 108 -14.96 24.48 4.12
N ARG A 109 -14.24 23.35 3.98
CA ARG A 109 -13.66 22.56 5.07
C ARG A 109 -12.17 22.81 5.28
N PHE A 110 -11.53 23.72 4.52
CA PHE A 110 -10.08 23.97 4.63
C PHE A 110 -9.67 24.55 5.98
N GLU A 111 -8.66 23.92 6.57
CA GLU A 111 -7.97 24.33 7.78
C GLU A 111 -6.47 24.41 7.51
N ASN A 112 -5.77 25.16 8.37
CA ASN A 112 -4.34 25.36 8.21
C ASN A 112 -3.56 24.04 8.18
N ASP A 113 -3.91 23.09 9.05
CA ASP A 113 -3.13 21.87 9.21
C ASP A 113 -3.22 20.97 7.97
N ASP A 114 -4.41 20.82 7.38
CA ASP A 114 -4.56 20.01 6.16
C ASP A 114 -3.93 20.68 4.92
N LEU A 115 -4.00 22.02 4.83
CA LEU A 115 -3.30 22.77 3.78
C LEU A 115 -1.78 22.61 3.90
N MET A 116 -1.24 22.69 5.12
CA MET A 116 0.17 22.52 5.39
C MET A 116 0.65 21.09 5.11
N GLU A 117 -0.15 20.08 5.46
CA GLU A 117 0.16 18.67 5.23
C GLU A 117 0.20 18.34 3.74
N ARG A 118 -0.90 18.58 3.02
CA ARG A 118 -1.00 18.29 1.58
C ARG A 118 0.01 19.09 0.76
N GLY A 119 0.16 20.38 1.07
CA GLY A 119 1.12 21.25 0.40
C GLY A 119 2.58 20.83 0.66
N ALA A 120 2.94 20.43 1.89
CA ALA A 120 4.27 19.91 2.18
C ALA A 120 4.55 18.59 1.46
N ALA A 121 3.56 17.68 1.43
CA ALA A 121 3.69 16.41 0.70
C ALA A 121 3.98 16.65 -0.79
N LEU A 122 3.25 17.58 -1.42
CA LEU A 122 3.42 17.93 -2.84
C LEU A 122 4.85 18.43 -3.10
N ILE A 123 5.31 19.40 -2.30
CA ILE A 123 6.65 19.98 -2.44
C ILE A 123 7.73 18.91 -2.23
N GLU A 124 7.61 18.07 -1.20
CA GLU A 124 8.59 17.03 -0.90
C GLU A 124 8.68 15.97 -1.99
N GLU A 125 7.54 15.54 -2.52
CA GLU A 125 7.48 14.60 -3.64
C GLU A 125 8.10 15.21 -4.90
N SER A 126 7.71 16.43 -5.27
CA SER A 126 8.28 17.16 -6.41
C SER A 126 9.81 17.27 -6.30
N ILE A 127 10.35 17.66 -5.14
CA ILE A 127 11.81 17.71 -4.91
C ILE A 127 12.43 16.32 -5.08
N GLY A 128 11.75 15.26 -4.61
CA GLY A 128 12.14 13.87 -4.81
C GLY A 128 12.18 13.42 -6.27
N PHE A 129 11.39 14.05 -7.14
CA PHE A 129 11.43 13.83 -8.58
C PHE A 129 12.48 14.67 -9.31
N GLY A 130 13.16 15.61 -8.65
CA GLY A 130 14.17 16.47 -9.27
C GLY A 130 13.72 17.91 -9.51
N VAL A 131 12.56 18.31 -8.97
CA VAL A 131 12.03 19.67 -9.09
C VAL A 131 12.77 20.59 -8.12
N THR A 132 13.30 21.69 -8.65
CA THR A 132 13.97 22.72 -7.86
C THR A 132 13.26 24.06 -7.90
N HIS A 133 12.33 24.25 -8.84
CA HIS A 133 11.58 25.48 -9.04
C HIS A 133 10.10 25.16 -9.28
N MET A 134 9.20 25.94 -8.72
CA MET A 134 7.78 25.84 -9.02
C MET A 134 7.07 27.19 -8.93
N ARG A 135 6.07 27.41 -9.80
CA ARG A 135 5.03 28.42 -9.60
C ARG A 135 3.80 27.73 -9.01
N ALA A 136 3.56 28.01 -7.74
CA ALA A 136 2.54 27.40 -6.92
C ALA A 136 1.34 28.35 -6.79
N PHE A 137 0.20 27.94 -7.34
CA PHE A 137 -1.07 28.65 -7.22
C PHE A 137 -1.69 28.38 -5.86
N VAL A 138 -2.22 29.44 -5.24
CA VAL A 138 -3.00 29.41 -4.01
C VAL A 138 -4.26 30.25 -4.20
N GLU A 139 -5.42 29.66 -4.01
CA GLU A 139 -6.70 30.32 -4.22
C GLU A 139 -6.97 31.36 -3.12
N VAL A 140 -7.51 32.50 -3.55
CA VAL A 140 -7.99 33.58 -2.69
C VAL A 140 -9.39 33.96 -3.16
N ASP A 141 -10.36 33.77 -2.29
CA ASP A 141 -11.78 34.09 -2.54
C ASP A 141 -12.52 34.37 -1.23
N GLN A 142 -13.80 34.74 -1.33
CA GLN A 142 -14.62 35.11 -0.17
C GLN A 142 -14.89 33.95 0.80
N GLY A 143 -14.75 32.69 0.37
CA GLY A 143 -14.94 31.50 1.20
C GLY A 143 -13.69 31.12 2.00
N VAL A 144 -12.53 31.00 1.35
CA VAL A 144 -11.26 30.63 2.02
C VAL A 144 -10.50 31.84 2.59
N GLY A 145 -10.83 33.05 2.14
CA GLY A 145 -10.11 34.27 2.50
C GLY A 145 -8.63 34.16 2.11
N LEU A 146 -7.74 34.29 3.09
CA LEU A 146 -6.29 34.23 2.91
C LEU A 146 -5.65 32.91 3.40
N LYS A 147 -6.46 31.93 3.84
CA LYS A 147 -5.95 30.69 4.46
C LYS A 147 -4.95 29.95 3.56
N CYS A 148 -5.30 29.75 2.29
CA CYS A 148 -4.45 29.07 1.31
C CYS A 148 -3.14 29.84 1.07
N LEU A 149 -3.21 31.17 1.00
CA LEU A 149 -2.04 32.04 0.85
C LEU A 149 -1.12 31.96 2.06
N ASP A 150 -1.66 32.02 3.27
CA ASP A 150 -0.88 31.98 4.51
C ASP A 150 -0.15 30.63 4.65
N ALA A 151 -0.80 29.51 4.32
CA ALA A 151 -0.18 28.20 4.24
C ALA A 151 0.92 28.16 3.16
N GLY A 152 0.64 28.66 1.96
CA GLY A 152 1.59 28.71 0.85
C GLY A 152 2.86 29.51 1.17
N LEU A 153 2.73 30.69 1.78
CA LEU A 153 3.86 31.53 2.21
C LEU A 153 4.68 30.85 3.32
N THR A 154 4.01 30.15 4.24
CA THR A 154 4.68 29.38 5.29
C THR A 154 5.49 28.23 4.69
N LEU A 155 4.92 27.50 3.72
CA LEU A 155 5.61 26.44 2.98
C LEU A 155 6.78 26.98 2.15
N LYS A 156 6.62 28.11 1.44
CA LYS A 156 7.69 28.82 0.73
C LYS A 156 8.89 29.07 1.64
N LYS A 157 8.65 29.62 2.85
CA LYS A 157 9.70 29.84 3.83
C LYS A 157 10.35 28.53 4.29
N LYS A 158 9.55 27.52 4.63
CA LYS A 158 10.01 26.20 5.10
C LYS A 158 10.91 25.49 4.09
N PHE A 159 10.62 25.58 2.80
CA PHE A 159 11.34 24.86 1.74
C PHE A 159 12.33 25.73 0.94
N SER A 160 12.51 27.00 1.30
CA SER A 160 13.39 27.96 0.61
C SER A 160 14.83 27.48 0.37
N SER A 161 15.39 26.65 1.24
CA SER A 161 16.73 26.08 1.06
C SER A 161 16.79 24.86 0.14
N LYS A 162 15.63 24.36 -0.31
CA LYS A 162 15.48 23.11 -1.07
C LYS A 162 14.85 23.29 -2.44
N CYS A 163 13.94 24.26 -2.57
CA CYS A 163 13.23 24.57 -3.79
C CYS A 163 12.84 26.06 -3.80
N TYR A 164 12.97 26.71 -4.94
CA TYR A 164 12.38 28.03 -5.17
C TYR A 164 10.89 27.90 -5.49
N ILE A 165 10.05 28.44 -4.61
CA ILE A 165 8.59 28.40 -4.74
C ILE A 165 8.09 29.81 -5.00
N GLN A 166 7.63 30.08 -6.22
CA GLN A 166 7.00 31.33 -6.62
C GLN A 166 5.50 31.24 -6.32
N ILE A 167 5.02 32.01 -5.34
CA ILE A 167 3.60 31.98 -4.95
C ILE A 167 2.79 32.85 -5.90
N CYS A 168 1.78 32.24 -6.51
CA CYS A 168 0.80 32.87 -7.38
C CYS A 168 -0.54 32.99 -6.65
N VAL A 169 -0.95 34.22 -6.32
CA VAL A 169 -2.31 34.48 -5.81
C VAL A 169 -3.30 34.25 -6.95
N PHE A 170 -4.31 33.42 -6.71
CA PHE A 170 -5.17 32.95 -7.79
C PHE A 170 -6.65 33.16 -7.49
N ALA A 171 -7.34 33.86 -8.39
CA ALA A 171 -8.80 33.95 -8.39
C ALA A 171 -9.37 32.83 -9.26
N GLN A 172 -9.81 31.74 -8.64
CA GLN A 172 -10.50 30.63 -9.32
C GLN A 172 -11.98 30.96 -9.59
N ASP A 173 -12.60 31.70 -8.68
CA ASP A 173 -13.98 32.20 -8.75
C ASP A 173 -14.03 33.54 -9.52
N PRO A 174 -15.22 34.02 -9.94
CA PRO A 174 -15.36 35.31 -10.61
C PRO A 174 -14.69 36.45 -9.83
N ILE A 175 -14.26 37.50 -10.52
CA ILE A 175 -13.79 38.74 -9.88
C ILE A 175 -14.89 39.79 -9.96
N ILE A 176 -15.67 39.85 -11.04
CA ILE A 176 -16.61 40.93 -11.33
C ILE A 176 -18.06 40.53 -11.02
N SER A 177 -18.43 39.29 -11.31
CA SER A 177 -19.81 38.79 -11.30
C SER A 177 -20.40 38.53 -9.90
N TYR A 178 -20.18 39.43 -8.95
CA TYR A 178 -20.83 39.46 -7.63
C TYR A 178 -21.87 40.58 -7.54
N GLU A 179 -22.78 40.49 -6.57
CA GLU A 179 -23.83 41.51 -6.34
C GLU A 179 -23.27 42.91 -6.08
N ASP A 180 -22.07 42.99 -5.50
CA ASP A 180 -21.37 44.25 -5.20
C ASP A 180 -20.42 44.71 -6.33
N GLY A 181 -20.53 44.12 -7.53
CA GLY A 181 -19.63 44.38 -8.66
C GLY A 181 -18.20 43.87 -8.43
N GLY A 182 -18.03 42.94 -7.49
CA GLY A 182 -16.75 42.32 -7.18
C GLY A 182 -15.89 43.12 -6.22
N LYS A 183 -16.44 44.14 -5.56
CA LYS A 183 -15.66 45.04 -4.70
C LYS A 183 -14.94 44.27 -3.59
N ALA A 184 -15.64 43.42 -2.85
CA ALA A 184 -15.05 42.61 -1.78
C ALA A 184 -13.96 41.66 -2.31
N MET A 185 -14.18 41.05 -3.47
CA MET A 185 -13.22 40.15 -4.11
C MET A 185 -11.95 40.89 -4.56
N LYS A 186 -12.11 42.05 -5.19
CA LYS A 186 -10.99 42.91 -5.63
C LYS A 186 -10.17 43.38 -4.43
N ASP A 187 -10.81 43.88 -3.37
CA ASP A 187 -10.15 44.31 -2.15
C ASP A 187 -9.32 43.16 -1.52
N LEU A 188 -9.87 41.95 -1.52
CA LEU A 188 -9.21 40.75 -1.01
C LEU A 188 -8.00 40.35 -1.87
N LEU A 189 -8.14 40.34 -3.21
CA LEU A 189 -7.05 40.05 -4.13
C LEU A 189 -5.93 41.09 -4.06
N GLU A 190 -6.25 42.38 -3.92
CA GLU A 190 -5.25 43.43 -3.69
C GLU A 190 -4.55 43.25 -2.33
N GLN A 191 -5.28 42.85 -1.29
CA GLN A 191 -4.70 42.54 0.02
C GLN A 191 -3.74 41.34 -0.05
N ALA A 192 -4.08 40.32 -0.82
CA ALA A 192 -3.23 39.15 -1.06
C ALA A 192 -2.00 39.52 -1.89
N ALA A 193 -2.18 40.24 -3.01
CA ALA A 193 -1.13 40.62 -3.95
C ALA A 193 -0.01 41.47 -3.31
N LYS A 194 -0.33 42.32 -2.32
CA LYS A 194 0.65 43.15 -1.62
C LYS A 194 1.45 42.42 -0.53
N LYS A 195 1.12 41.16 -0.19
CA LYS A 195 1.84 40.42 0.86
C LYS A 195 3.26 40.09 0.41
N GLU A 196 4.22 40.27 1.33
CA GLU A 196 5.60 39.87 1.10
C GLU A 196 5.70 38.37 0.78
N GLY A 197 6.44 38.05 -0.28
CA GLY A 197 6.64 36.68 -0.75
C GLY A 197 5.66 36.21 -1.84
N VAL A 198 4.63 37.01 -2.15
CA VAL A 198 3.83 36.85 -3.37
C VAL A 198 4.60 37.43 -4.54
N GLU A 199 4.67 36.67 -5.64
CA GLU A 199 5.47 37.02 -6.82
C GLU A 199 4.67 36.94 -8.12
N ALA A 200 3.49 36.32 -8.11
CA ALA A 200 2.61 36.23 -9.27
C ALA A 200 1.14 36.41 -8.87
N ILE A 201 0.32 36.81 -9.84
CA ILE A 201 -1.13 36.85 -9.72
C ILE A 201 -1.77 36.28 -10.98
N GLY A 202 -2.88 35.58 -10.80
CA GLY A 202 -3.66 34.96 -11.86
C GLY A 202 -5.16 34.99 -11.60
N SER A 203 -5.93 34.81 -12.68
CA SER A 203 -7.38 34.70 -12.63
C SER A 203 -7.92 33.78 -13.73
N THR A 204 -9.23 33.51 -13.67
CA THR A 204 -10.01 32.71 -14.62
C THR A 204 -11.06 33.56 -15.35
N PRO A 205 -10.73 34.30 -16.43
CA PRO A 205 -11.73 35.18 -17.08
C PRO A 205 -13.00 34.44 -17.50
N TYR A 206 -12.90 33.17 -17.92
CA TYR A 206 -14.04 32.38 -18.39
C TYR A 206 -15.08 32.02 -17.32
N VAL A 207 -14.83 32.23 -16.02
CA VAL A 207 -15.83 31.93 -14.98
C VAL A 207 -16.77 33.10 -14.70
N GLU A 208 -16.49 34.29 -15.24
CA GLU A 208 -17.45 35.39 -15.21
C GLU A 208 -18.77 34.95 -15.85
N LYS A 209 -19.88 35.55 -15.42
CA LYS A 209 -21.23 35.13 -15.77
C LYS A 209 -21.37 34.87 -17.27
N ASP A 210 -21.91 33.70 -17.62
CA ASP A 210 -21.97 33.19 -18.99
C ASP A 210 -22.44 34.25 -20.01
N GLY A 211 -21.56 34.55 -20.98
CA GLY A 211 -21.81 35.50 -22.06
C GLY A 211 -21.53 36.97 -21.74
N ASP A 212 -21.16 37.31 -20.50
CA ASP A 212 -20.78 38.67 -20.11
C ASP A 212 -19.32 38.97 -20.49
N ARG A 213 -19.12 39.32 -21.75
CA ARG A 213 -17.79 39.64 -22.29
C ARG A 213 -17.17 40.86 -21.62
N GLU A 214 -17.96 41.83 -21.19
CA GLU A 214 -17.44 43.02 -20.51
C GLU A 214 -16.89 42.67 -19.13
N ALA A 215 -17.54 41.77 -18.40
CA ALA A 215 -17.03 41.22 -17.14
C ALA A 215 -15.73 40.42 -17.36
N GLN A 216 -15.65 39.59 -18.41
CA GLN A 216 -14.43 38.83 -18.75
C GLN A 216 -13.23 39.75 -19.03
N ILE A 217 -13.45 40.82 -19.80
CA ILE A 217 -12.43 41.84 -20.08
C ILE A 217 -12.06 42.57 -18.79
N SER A 218 -13.04 43.00 -18.00
CA SER A 218 -12.82 43.70 -16.72
C SER A 218 -12.04 42.84 -15.70
N ASN A 219 -12.23 41.52 -15.72
CA ASN A 219 -11.44 40.58 -14.93
C ASN A 219 -9.96 40.62 -15.34
N MET A 220 -9.66 40.50 -16.64
CA MET A 220 -8.29 40.58 -17.16
C MET A 220 -7.67 41.95 -16.87
N GLU A 221 -8.39 43.04 -17.10
CA GLU A 221 -7.95 44.40 -16.81
C GLU A 221 -7.55 44.55 -15.34
N PHE A 222 -8.42 44.14 -14.41
CA PHE A 222 -8.14 44.19 -12.98
C PHE A 222 -6.87 43.40 -12.61
N THR A 223 -6.74 42.18 -13.13
CA THR A 223 -5.58 41.32 -12.85
C THR A 223 -4.29 41.92 -13.41
N ILE A 224 -4.30 42.46 -14.65
CA ILE A 224 -3.16 43.16 -15.25
C ILE A 224 -2.79 44.40 -14.43
N GLN A 225 -3.78 45.23 -14.07
CA GLN A 225 -3.55 46.45 -13.26
C GLN A 225 -2.91 46.10 -11.92
N THR A 226 -3.42 45.07 -11.25
CA THR A 226 -2.92 44.60 -9.96
C THR A 226 -1.48 44.09 -10.08
N ALA A 227 -1.19 43.29 -11.10
CA ALA A 227 0.16 42.80 -11.34
C ALA A 227 1.15 43.94 -11.61
N LYS A 228 0.77 44.93 -12.41
CA LYS A 228 1.59 46.12 -12.66
C LYS A 228 1.82 46.92 -11.38
N LYS A 229 0.77 47.17 -10.61
CA LYS A 229 0.80 47.97 -9.37
C LYS A 229 1.76 47.40 -8.33
N TYR A 230 1.82 46.08 -8.21
CA TYR A 230 2.65 45.39 -7.21
C TYR A 230 3.90 44.71 -7.78
N GLY A 231 4.17 44.88 -9.08
CA GLY A 231 5.35 44.30 -9.74
C GLY A 231 5.35 42.77 -9.74
N LEU A 232 4.22 42.14 -10.04
CA LEU A 232 4.03 40.68 -10.04
C LEU A 232 4.08 40.10 -11.45
N HIS A 233 4.44 38.82 -11.56
CA HIS A 233 4.22 38.04 -12.77
C HIS A 233 2.72 37.81 -13.02
N LEU A 234 2.33 37.67 -14.28
CA LEU A 234 0.96 37.33 -14.67
C LEU A 234 0.85 35.87 -15.07
N ASP A 235 -0.24 35.21 -14.65
CA ASP A 235 -0.56 33.85 -15.04
C ASP A 235 -2.07 33.60 -15.17
N PHE A 236 -2.60 33.63 -16.39
CA PHE A 236 -4.02 33.45 -16.63
C PHE A 236 -4.38 32.00 -16.91
N HIS A 237 -5.42 31.52 -16.24
CA HIS A 237 -6.19 30.37 -16.72
C HIS A 237 -7.20 30.90 -17.72
N ILE A 238 -7.00 30.65 -19.00
CA ILE A 238 -7.77 31.32 -20.06
C ILE A 238 -8.20 30.33 -21.13
N ASP A 239 -9.29 30.69 -21.83
CA ASP A 239 -9.73 29.99 -23.03
C ASP A 239 -10.00 28.49 -22.83
N TYR A 240 -10.61 28.13 -21.68
CA TYR A 240 -10.98 26.77 -21.29
C TYR A 240 -12.27 26.27 -21.97
N ILE A 241 -12.26 26.27 -23.30
CA ILE A 241 -13.41 25.91 -24.15
C ILE A 241 -12.96 25.29 -25.48
N LEU A 242 -13.83 24.47 -26.10
CA LEU A 242 -13.64 23.90 -27.45
C LEU A 242 -14.79 24.28 -28.39
N ASN A 243 -15.05 25.58 -28.53
CA ASN A 243 -16.02 26.11 -29.47
C ASN A 243 -15.34 27.12 -30.42
N PRO A 244 -15.27 26.85 -31.74
CA PRO A 244 -14.62 27.77 -32.67
C PRO A 244 -15.37 29.10 -32.82
N SER A 245 -16.66 29.17 -32.48
CA SER A 245 -17.45 30.40 -32.54
C SER A 245 -17.17 31.35 -31.37
N THR A 246 -16.57 30.84 -30.29
CA THR A 246 -16.19 31.67 -29.14
C THR A 246 -14.91 32.44 -29.48
N PRO A 247 -14.89 33.78 -29.28
CA PRO A 247 -13.69 34.60 -29.40
C PRO A 247 -12.55 34.08 -28.51
N CYS A 248 -11.31 34.38 -28.91
CA CYS A 248 -10.11 33.86 -28.27
C CYS A 248 -9.52 34.89 -27.30
N MET A 249 -9.86 34.79 -26.01
CA MET A 249 -9.53 35.80 -24.99
C MET A 249 -8.03 36.06 -24.82
N VAL A 250 -7.16 35.14 -25.25
CA VAL A 250 -5.72 35.39 -25.33
C VAL A 250 -5.41 36.62 -26.19
N ILE A 251 -6.15 36.85 -27.27
CA ILE A 251 -5.96 37.98 -28.19
C ILE A 251 -6.34 39.29 -27.49
N GLU A 252 -7.49 39.32 -26.82
CA GLU A 252 -7.95 40.47 -26.05
C GLU A 252 -7.00 40.76 -24.88
N ALA A 253 -6.48 39.74 -24.19
CA ALA A 253 -5.49 39.92 -23.13
C ALA A 253 -4.20 40.58 -23.65
N LEU A 254 -3.72 40.20 -24.85
CA LEU A 254 -2.55 40.82 -25.47
C LEU A 254 -2.81 42.29 -25.83
N GLU A 255 -3.99 42.61 -26.33
CA GLU A 255 -4.40 43.99 -26.63
C GLU A 255 -4.40 44.84 -25.36
N LEU A 256 -5.02 44.36 -24.27
CA LEU A 256 -5.00 45.03 -22.97
C LEU A 256 -3.58 45.24 -22.44
N LEU A 257 -2.70 44.24 -22.58
CA LEU A 257 -1.30 44.35 -22.14
C LEU A 257 -0.54 45.44 -22.91
N HIS A 258 -0.80 45.59 -24.22
CA HIS A 258 -0.22 46.66 -25.03
C HIS A 258 -0.81 48.02 -24.67
N ASP A 259 -2.13 48.13 -24.60
CA ASP A 259 -2.85 49.37 -24.29
C ASP A 259 -2.46 49.92 -22.92
N MET A 260 -2.26 49.02 -21.96
CA MET A 260 -1.81 49.37 -20.63
C MET A 260 -0.30 49.56 -20.53
N GLY A 261 0.47 49.30 -21.60
CA GLY A 261 1.93 49.46 -21.65
C GLY A 261 2.68 48.51 -20.72
N TRP A 262 2.47 47.20 -20.84
CA TRP A 262 3.22 46.20 -20.06
C TRP A 262 4.74 46.30 -20.35
N PRO A 263 5.62 46.26 -19.32
CA PRO A 263 7.06 46.33 -19.53
C PRO A 263 7.57 45.17 -20.40
N SER A 264 8.14 45.50 -21.56
CA SER A 264 8.61 44.52 -22.55
C SER A 264 10.14 44.46 -22.71
N ASP A 265 10.90 45.36 -22.09
CA ASP A 265 12.36 45.29 -22.10
C ASP A 265 12.83 44.12 -21.20
N PRO A 266 13.46 43.07 -21.77
CA PRO A 266 13.96 41.94 -21.00
C PRO A 266 15.13 42.29 -20.08
N ASN A 267 15.77 43.46 -20.25
CA ASN A 267 16.87 43.92 -19.39
C ASN A 267 16.40 44.81 -18.24
N SER A 268 15.12 45.19 -18.21
CA SER A 268 14.56 45.96 -17.10
C SER A 268 14.40 45.09 -15.86
N SER A 269 14.72 45.64 -14.68
CA SER A 269 14.43 45.01 -13.39
C SER A 269 12.94 44.79 -13.16
N ASP A 270 12.10 45.56 -13.85
CA ASP A 270 10.64 45.52 -13.75
C ASP A 270 10.03 44.52 -14.76
N SER A 271 10.85 43.82 -15.52
CA SER A 271 10.39 42.82 -16.50
C SER A 271 9.73 41.64 -15.77
N LYS A 272 8.43 41.44 -16.02
CA LYS A 272 7.63 40.36 -15.46
C LYS A 272 7.02 39.55 -16.59
N THR A 273 7.09 38.23 -16.46
CA THR A 273 6.55 37.29 -17.45
C THR A 273 5.03 37.27 -17.45
N ILE A 274 4.46 37.02 -18.62
CA ILE A 274 3.05 36.77 -18.83
C ILE A 274 2.90 35.31 -19.23
N VAL A 275 2.11 34.55 -18.48
CA VAL A 275 1.81 33.16 -18.79
C VAL A 275 0.33 33.01 -19.12
N PHE A 276 0.05 32.29 -20.20
CA PHE A 276 -1.28 31.81 -20.52
C PHE A 276 -1.30 30.28 -20.36
N GLY A 277 -1.98 29.81 -19.32
CA GLY A 277 -2.20 28.39 -19.03
C GLY A 277 -3.43 27.85 -19.76
N HIS A 278 -3.45 26.53 -20.00
CA HIS A 278 -4.52 25.80 -20.69
C HIS A 278 -4.71 26.20 -22.17
N CYS A 279 -5.35 27.34 -22.44
CA CYS A 279 -5.58 27.88 -23.78
C CYS A 279 -6.20 26.87 -24.75
N THR A 280 -7.17 26.07 -24.29
CA THR A 280 -7.68 24.94 -25.06
C THR A 280 -8.35 25.39 -26.36
N ARG A 281 -8.93 26.60 -26.39
CA ARG A 281 -9.49 27.23 -27.60
C ARG A 281 -8.45 27.39 -28.71
N LEU A 282 -7.17 27.59 -28.38
CA LEU A 282 -6.11 27.75 -29.36
C LEU A 282 -5.89 26.47 -30.19
N THR A 283 -6.28 25.30 -29.66
CA THR A 283 -6.16 24.02 -30.38
C THR A 283 -7.02 23.94 -31.64
N LEU A 284 -8.00 24.84 -31.78
CA LEU A 284 -8.89 24.95 -32.94
C LEU A 284 -8.38 25.97 -33.98
N LEU A 285 -7.30 26.69 -33.70
CA LEU A 285 -6.78 27.68 -34.64
C LEU A 285 -6.17 27.02 -35.88
N ASN A 286 -6.46 27.62 -37.02
CA ASN A 286 -5.79 27.30 -38.27
C ASN A 286 -4.40 27.98 -38.34
N GLU A 287 -3.68 27.72 -39.43
CA GLU A 287 -2.30 28.18 -39.57
C GLU A 287 -2.16 29.71 -39.59
N SER A 288 -3.04 30.44 -40.28
CA SER A 288 -2.95 31.91 -40.34
C SER A 288 -3.26 32.54 -38.99
N GLU A 289 -4.20 31.97 -38.23
CA GLU A 289 -4.55 32.43 -36.88
C GLU A 289 -3.38 32.25 -35.89
N TRP A 290 -2.63 31.15 -35.99
CA TRP A 290 -1.42 30.96 -35.18
C TRP A 290 -0.32 31.99 -35.49
N PHE A 291 -0.12 32.32 -36.77
CA PHE A 291 0.83 33.39 -37.14
C PHE A 291 0.32 34.76 -36.67
N ASN A 292 -0.98 35.03 -36.77
CA ASN A 292 -1.56 36.26 -36.23
C ASN A 292 -1.36 36.40 -34.71
N LEU A 293 -1.52 35.30 -33.95
CA LEU A 293 -1.22 35.28 -32.51
C LEU A 293 0.24 35.65 -32.24
N ARG A 294 1.18 35.07 -33.00
CA ARG A 294 2.61 35.39 -32.89
C ARG A 294 2.87 36.88 -33.13
N GLU A 295 2.29 37.46 -34.16
CA GLU A 295 2.45 38.89 -34.46
C GLU A 295 1.90 39.77 -33.34
N LYS A 296 0.73 39.44 -32.78
CA LYS A 296 0.13 40.22 -31.68
C LYS A 296 0.92 40.18 -30.37
N ILE A 297 1.71 39.14 -30.12
CA ILE A 297 2.62 39.12 -28.95
C ILE A 297 3.62 40.28 -29.03
N ASN A 298 4.11 40.63 -30.22
CA ASN A 298 4.92 41.81 -30.51
C ASN A 298 5.91 42.24 -29.39
N GLY A 299 6.81 41.33 -28.99
CA GLY A 299 7.85 41.62 -28.00
C GLY A 299 7.44 41.50 -26.52
N LEU A 300 6.16 41.24 -26.21
CA LEU A 300 5.75 40.93 -24.84
C LEU A 300 6.40 39.62 -24.35
N PRO A 301 6.77 39.51 -23.05
CA PRO A 301 7.41 38.34 -22.46
C PRO A 301 6.40 37.20 -22.19
N VAL A 302 5.71 36.73 -23.24
CA VAL A 302 4.62 35.75 -23.20
C VAL A 302 5.15 34.33 -23.27
N SER A 303 4.59 33.45 -22.43
CA SER A 303 4.80 32.01 -22.47
C SER A 303 3.47 31.26 -22.37
N PHE A 304 3.36 30.14 -23.08
CA PHE A 304 2.20 29.25 -22.99
C PHE A 304 2.52 28.00 -22.17
N VAL A 305 1.64 27.62 -21.26
CA VAL A 305 1.80 26.38 -20.47
C VAL A 305 0.64 25.44 -20.76
N GLY A 306 0.92 24.36 -21.49
CA GLY A 306 -0.04 23.29 -21.74
C GLY A 306 -0.10 22.33 -20.56
N LEU A 307 -1.29 21.82 -20.24
CA LEU A 307 -1.54 21.05 -19.02
C LEU A 307 -2.22 19.71 -19.35
N PRO A 308 -1.53 18.78 -20.06
CA PRO A 308 -2.18 17.68 -20.76
C PRO A 308 -2.98 16.75 -19.85
N THR A 309 -2.54 16.52 -18.61
CA THR A 309 -3.25 15.66 -17.64
C THR A 309 -4.62 16.21 -17.28
N SER A 310 -4.70 17.52 -16.98
CA SER A 310 -5.97 18.17 -16.70
C SER A 310 -6.80 18.38 -17.95
N ASP A 311 -6.17 18.88 -19.02
CA ASP A 311 -6.83 19.22 -20.28
C ASP A 311 -7.50 17.99 -20.92
N LEU A 312 -6.79 16.86 -21.01
CA LEU A 312 -7.34 15.64 -21.60
C LEU A 312 -8.46 15.02 -20.75
N PHE A 313 -8.44 15.23 -19.44
CA PHE A 313 -9.47 14.71 -18.55
C PHE A 313 -10.75 15.56 -18.57
N MET A 314 -10.61 16.87 -18.73
CA MET A 314 -11.70 17.84 -18.69
C MET A 314 -12.30 18.12 -20.08
N MET A 315 -11.50 18.10 -21.14
CA MET A 315 -11.91 18.48 -22.50
C MET A 315 -12.27 17.31 -23.40
N GLY A 316 -12.94 17.61 -24.51
CA GLY A 316 -13.22 16.61 -25.56
C GLY A 316 -14.22 15.53 -25.15
N ARG A 317 -15.03 15.79 -24.12
CA ARG A 317 -16.07 14.86 -23.64
C ARG A 317 -17.17 14.65 -24.68
N PRO A 318 -17.66 13.41 -24.88
CA PRO A 318 -18.74 13.16 -25.83
C PRO A 318 -20.06 13.79 -25.37
N LYS A 319 -20.85 14.28 -26.32
CA LYS A 319 -22.31 14.30 -26.12
C LYS A 319 -22.81 12.86 -26.18
N GLU A 320 -23.90 12.53 -25.49
CA GLU A 320 -24.44 11.16 -25.35
C GLU A 320 -24.51 10.36 -26.67
N ASN A 321 -24.68 11.03 -27.82
CA ASN A 321 -24.81 10.42 -29.14
C ASN A 321 -23.58 10.55 -30.06
N SER A 322 -22.41 10.97 -29.55
CA SER A 322 -21.21 11.26 -30.36
C SER A 322 -20.21 10.09 -30.41
N GLY A 323 -19.84 9.65 -31.61
CA GLY A 323 -18.74 8.68 -31.83
C GLY A 323 -17.37 9.17 -31.32
N GLY A 324 -16.40 8.25 -31.22
CA GLY A 324 -15.06 8.53 -30.67
C GLY A 324 -14.06 9.19 -31.64
N GLY A 325 -14.27 9.07 -32.96
CA GLY A 325 -13.22 9.31 -33.96
C GLY A 325 -12.88 10.75 -34.32
N GLU A 326 -13.77 11.72 -34.07
CA GLU A 326 -13.64 13.12 -34.54
C GLU A 326 -13.39 14.12 -33.40
N ARG A 327 -12.82 13.67 -32.28
CA ARG A 327 -12.68 14.50 -31.07
C ARG A 327 -11.37 15.27 -31.05
N VAL A 328 -11.47 16.58 -30.81
CA VAL A 328 -10.31 17.42 -30.51
C VAL A 328 -9.81 17.07 -29.10
N ARG A 329 -8.52 16.82 -28.96
CA ARG A 329 -7.89 16.42 -27.68
C ARG A 329 -8.00 17.51 -26.61
N GLY A 330 -8.05 18.77 -27.01
CA GLY A 330 -8.23 19.90 -26.10
C GLY A 330 -7.02 20.29 -25.25
N THR A 331 -5.83 19.83 -25.60
CA THR A 331 -4.55 20.26 -24.99
C THR A 331 -3.63 20.91 -26.03
N LEU A 332 -2.83 21.88 -25.62
CA LEU A 332 -1.89 22.58 -26.50
C LEU A 332 -0.88 21.64 -27.18
N GLN A 333 -0.58 21.92 -28.45
CA GLN A 333 0.40 21.18 -29.25
C GLN A 333 1.81 21.79 -29.11
N ILE A 334 2.37 21.70 -27.90
CA ILE A 334 3.60 22.40 -27.50
C ILE A 334 4.77 22.24 -28.48
N PRO A 335 5.14 21.04 -28.98
CA PRO A 335 6.23 20.92 -29.94
C PRO A 335 5.98 21.68 -31.26
N GLN A 336 4.74 21.73 -31.73
CA GLN A 336 4.38 22.44 -32.96
C GLN A 336 4.39 23.96 -32.74
N MET A 337 3.84 24.43 -31.61
CA MET A 337 3.89 25.85 -31.21
C MET A 337 5.33 26.40 -31.22
N ILE A 338 6.26 25.61 -30.68
CA ILE A 338 7.68 25.99 -30.64
C ILE A 338 8.30 25.92 -32.04
N LYS A 339 8.19 24.78 -32.73
CA LYS A 339 8.93 24.53 -33.98
C LYS A 339 8.39 25.29 -35.19
N LYS A 340 7.06 25.37 -35.32
CA LYS A 340 6.40 25.96 -36.49
C LYS A 340 6.13 27.45 -36.30
N TYR A 341 5.67 27.84 -35.12
CA TYR A 341 5.21 29.21 -34.87
C TYR A 341 6.19 30.06 -34.04
N GLY A 342 7.27 29.45 -33.51
CA GLY A 342 8.30 30.18 -32.77
C GLY A 342 7.82 30.73 -31.42
N LEU A 343 6.73 30.18 -30.86
CA LEU A 343 6.16 30.60 -29.59
C LEU A 343 6.95 30.01 -28.41
N ASN A 344 7.06 30.74 -27.30
CA ASN A 344 7.60 30.18 -26.08
C ASN A 344 6.53 29.35 -25.37
N ALA A 345 6.82 28.07 -25.13
CA ALA A 345 5.84 27.17 -24.53
C ALA A 345 6.49 26.07 -23.69
N ALA A 346 5.78 25.58 -22.68
CA ALA A 346 6.17 24.49 -21.80
C ALA A 346 4.97 23.60 -21.45
N MET A 347 5.23 22.45 -20.80
CA MET A 347 4.19 21.59 -20.25
C MET A 347 4.26 21.63 -18.71
N GLY A 348 3.12 21.49 -18.04
CA GLY A 348 3.00 21.44 -16.60
C GLY A 348 2.04 20.35 -16.13
N ILE A 349 2.09 20.03 -14.84
CA ILE A 349 1.23 19.01 -14.22
C ILE A 349 -0.15 19.60 -13.86
N ASN A 350 -0.19 20.87 -13.43
CA ASN A 350 -1.37 21.57 -12.93
C ASN A 350 -1.92 21.05 -11.60
N ASN A 351 -2.55 19.88 -11.62
CA ASN A 351 -3.28 19.31 -10.49
C ASN A 351 -2.75 17.92 -10.16
N VAL A 352 -2.77 17.56 -8.88
CA VAL A 352 -2.39 16.23 -8.39
C VAL A 352 -3.44 15.76 -7.40
N GLY A 353 -4.15 14.68 -7.73
CA GLY A 353 -5.09 13.99 -6.83
C GLY A 353 -6.29 14.86 -6.41
N ASN A 354 -6.92 15.57 -7.35
CA ASN A 354 -8.14 16.35 -7.08
C ASN A 354 -9.19 16.19 -8.19
N ALA A 355 -10.36 16.81 -8.01
CA ALA A 355 -11.49 16.62 -8.93
C ALA A 355 -11.22 17.06 -10.38
N PHE A 356 -10.29 17.99 -10.60
CA PHE A 356 -9.88 18.41 -11.95
C PHE A 356 -8.87 17.45 -12.59
N THR A 357 -8.15 16.66 -11.79
CA THR A 357 -7.17 15.66 -12.27
C THR A 357 -6.99 14.60 -11.18
N PRO A 358 -7.77 13.52 -11.22
CA PRO A 358 -7.75 12.50 -10.16
C PRO A 358 -6.53 11.60 -10.19
N HIS A 359 -5.83 11.54 -11.33
CA HIS A 359 -4.72 10.62 -11.58
C HIS A 359 -3.40 11.38 -11.76
N GLY A 360 -2.28 10.66 -11.65
CA GLY A 360 -0.95 11.20 -11.84
C GLY A 360 -0.18 11.42 -10.54
N ASN A 361 1.10 11.75 -10.68
CA ASN A 361 2.01 12.01 -9.56
C ASN A 361 2.74 13.35 -9.79
N CYS A 362 3.62 13.71 -8.87
CA CYS A 362 4.35 14.98 -8.91
C CYS A 362 5.54 15.00 -9.90
N ASP A 363 5.71 14.00 -10.77
CA ASP A 363 6.88 13.88 -11.66
C ASP A 363 6.65 14.53 -13.03
N PRO A 364 7.26 15.70 -13.32
CA PRO A 364 7.01 16.37 -14.58
C PRO A 364 7.67 15.68 -15.79
N LEU A 365 8.60 14.73 -15.56
CA LEU A 365 9.18 13.93 -16.65
C LEU A 365 8.17 13.03 -17.34
N SER A 366 7.05 12.71 -16.68
CA SER A 366 5.95 11.95 -17.29
C SER A 366 5.25 12.72 -18.41
N LEU A 367 5.29 14.05 -18.38
CA LEU A 367 4.61 14.93 -19.34
C LEU A 367 5.56 15.61 -20.31
N GLN A 368 6.78 15.92 -19.88
CA GLN A 368 7.72 16.70 -20.66
C GLN A 368 9.12 16.08 -20.69
N CYS A 369 9.77 16.17 -21.86
CA CYS A 369 11.22 16.05 -21.91
C CYS A 369 11.88 17.15 -21.08
N VAL A 370 13.10 16.90 -20.61
CA VAL A 370 13.97 17.87 -19.93
C VAL A 370 13.93 19.22 -20.65
N SER A 371 13.30 20.22 -20.02
CA SER A 371 13.05 21.51 -20.65
C SER A 371 13.24 22.65 -19.66
N THR A 372 14.24 23.48 -19.93
CA THR A 372 14.46 24.74 -19.20
C THR A 372 13.44 25.82 -19.56
N ARG A 373 12.57 25.58 -20.55
CA ARG A 373 11.45 26.49 -20.89
C ARG A 373 10.46 26.66 -19.74
N ALA A 374 10.25 25.62 -18.93
CA ALA A 374 9.38 25.70 -17.76
C ALA A 374 9.88 26.75 -16.74
N LYS A 375 11.19 26.80 -16.50
CA LYS A 375 11.79 27.85 -15.66
C LYS A 375 11.66 29.24 -16.29
N SER A 376 11.94 29.34 -17.58
CA SER A 376 11.85 30.60 -18.32
C SER A 376 10.42 31.17 -18.31
N ALA A 377 9.39 30.33 -18.41
CA ALA A 377 7.98 30.74 -18.34
C ALA A 377 7.65 31.46 -17.02
N ILE A 378 8.23 31.01 -15.91
CA ILE A 378 8.02 31.60 -14.59
C ILE A 378 9.02 32.74 -14.25
N GLY A 379 9.82 33.18 -15.23
CA GLY A 379 10.77 34.27 -15.08
C GLY A 379 12.16 33.86 -14.57
N ILE A 380 12.48 32.56 -14.58
CA ILE A 380 13.76 32.05 -14.09
C ILE A 380 14.64 31.60 -15.27
N GLY A 381 15.78 32.27 -15.43
CA GLY A 381 16.73 32.01 -16.53
C GLY A 381 16.30 32.72 -17.82
N SER A 382 17.22 33.49 -18.40
CA SER A 382 16.93 34.40 -19.52
C SER A 382 16.73 33.70 -20.87
N ARG A 383 17.23 32.47 -21.05
CA ARG A 383 17.05 31.68 -22.29
C ARG A 383 16.93 30.18 -22.02
N PRO A 384 16.05 29.46 -22.74
CA PRO A 384 16.01 28.00 -22.68
C PRO A 384 17.28 27.42 -23.31
N SER A 385 18.12 26.79 -22.51
CA SER A 385 19.20 25.93 -22.97
C SER A 385 19.20 24.62 -22.18
N PRO A 386 19.45 23.46 -22.82
CA PRO A 386 19.70 22.22 -22.10
C PRO A 386 21.11 22.17 -21.51
N ASP A 387 21.99 23.11 -21.89
CA ASP A 387 23.39 23.08 -21.54
C ASP A 387 23.63 23.52 -20.09
N ILE A 388 24.53 22.78 -19.47
CA ILE A 388 25.04 23.07 -18.13
C ILE A 388 26.42 23.67 -18.30
N ASN A 389 26.58 24.91 -17.83
CA ASN A 389 27.74 25.74 -18.11
C ASN A 389 28.47 26.14 -16.84
N VAL A 390 29.79 26.33 -16.95
CA VAL A 390 30.57 26.94 -15.87
C VAL A 390 30.05 28.36 -15.61
N GLY A 391 29.87 28.71 -14.34
CA GLY A 391 29.33 29.99 -13.89
C GLY A 391 27.81 30.02 -13.71
N SER A 392 27.05 29.04 -14.24
CA SER A 392 25.60 28.98 -13.98
C SER A 392 25.31 28.48 -12.56
N THR A 393 24.13 28.80 -12.04
CA THR A 393 23.62 28.22 -10.78
C THR A 393 23.63 26.70 -10.87
N ALA A 394 24.09 26.06 -9.80
CA ALA A 394 24.21 24.60 -9.70
C ALA A 394 22.86 23.97 -9.34
N ASP A 395 21.92 24.01 -10.29
CA ASP A 395 20.59 23.40 -10.20
C ASP A 395 20.43 22.29 -11.24
N PHE A 396 20.53 21.04 -10.81
CA PHE A 396 20.44 19.88 -11.68
C PHE A 396 19.93 18.65 -10.94
N VAL A 397 19.52 17.64 -11.69
CA VAL A 397 19.18 16.33 -11.13
C VAL A 397 20.08 15.26 -11.77
N VAL A 398 20.57 14.35 -10.94
CA VAL A 398 21.38 13.21 -11.34
C VAL A 398 20.56 11.94 -11.17
N PHE A 399 20.36 11.20 -12.26
CA PHE A 399 19.79 9.87 -12.26
C PHE A 399 20.89 8.85 -12.04
N SER A 400 20.66 7.91 -11.15
CA SER A 400 21.58 6.82 -10.85
C SER A 400 20.98 5.48 -11.26
N ASN A 401 21.78 4.61 -11.89
CA ASN A 401 21.41 3.22 -12.18
C ASN A 401 21.67 2.25 -11.01
N GLU A 402 21.60 2.69 -9.76
CA GLU A 402 21.84 1.79 -8.62
C GLU A 402 20.66 0.84 -8.38
N LEU A 403 20.76 -0.36 -8.98
CA LEU A 403 20.38 -1.70 -8.50
C LEU A 403 20.85 -2.67 -9.62
N VAL A 404 21.70 -3.68 -9.42
CA VAL A 404 21.63 -4.78 -8.45
C VAL A 404 23.07 -5.20 -8.09
N THR A 405 23.34 -5.38 -6.80
CA THR A 405 24.46 -6.21 -6.34
C THR A 405 24.23 -7.64 -6.83
N GLY A 406 24.84 -8.02 -7.94
CA GLY A 406 24.73 -9.37 -8.51
C GLY A 406 24.50 -9.36 -10.02
N SER A 407 25.60 -9.41 -10.78
CA SER A 407 25.71 -9.92 -12.15
C SER A 407 24.58 -9.61 -13.16
N LEU A 408 24.69 -8.47 -13.83
CA LEU A 408 24.52 -8.22 -15.28
C LEU A 408 24.46 -6.71 -15.50
N ALA A 409 25.10 -6.20 -16.55
CA ALA A 409 24.92 -4.79 -16.92
C ALA A 409 23.42 -4.56 -17.17
N PRO A 410 22.78 -3.52 -16.60
CA PRO A 410 21.37 -3.29 -16.82
C PRO A 410 21.12 -3.11 -18.32
N PHE A 411 20.07 -3.77 -18.85
CA PHE A 411 19.63 -3.60 -20.25
C PHE A 411 19.42 -2.12 -20.62
N ARG A 412 19.09 -1.28 -19.63
CA ARG A 412 18.88 0.16 -19.78
C ARG A 412 20.06 0.95 -19.20
N SER A 413 20.69 1.77 -20.03
CA SER A 413 21.90 2.52 -19.68
C SER A 413 21.63 3.88 -19.04
N ARG A 414 20.45 4.48 -19.31
CA ARG A 414 20.02 5.79 -18.78
C ARG A 414 21.11 6.86 -18.90
N THR A 415 21.76 6.95 -20.06
CA THR A 415 22.84 7.89 -20.39
C THR A 415 22.38 9.05 -21.28
N THR A 416 21.11 9.06 -21.69
CA THR A 416 20.52 10.07 -22.57
C THR A 416 19.20 10.61 -22.02
N VAL A 417 18.78 11.79 -22.48
CA VAL A 417 17.48 12.39 -22.13
C VAL A 417 16.33 11.45 -22.50
N GLN A 418 16.40 10.81 -23.66
CA GLN A 418 15.34 9.90 -24.13
C GLN A 418 15.18 8.70 -23.19
N GLU A 419 16.27 8.10 -22.73
CA GLU A 419 16.21 6.96 -21.83
C GLU A 419 15.62 7.33 -20.47
N VAL A 420 15.95 8.50 -19.90
CA VAL A 420 15.36 8.91 -18.61
C VAL A 420 13.91 9.38 -18.72
N VAL A 421 13.47 9.87 -19.89
CA VAL A 421 12.04 10.15 -20.13
C VAL A 421 11.25 8.84 -20.21
N TYR A 422 11.80 7.82 -20.86
CA TYR A 422 11.16 6.50 -20.95
C TYR A 422 11.23 5.71 -19.63
N ASP A 423 12.34 5.80 -18.91
CA ASP A 423 12.60 5.12 -17.65
C ASP A 423 13.65 5.87 -16.83
N ALA A 424 13.19 6.83 -16.04
CA ALA A 424 14.05 7.60 -15.14
C ALA A 424 14.71 6.76 -14.04
N GLY A 425 14.26 5.52 -13.80
CA GLY A 425 14.61 4.75 -12.61
C GLY A 425 14.15 5.39 -11.30
N HIS A 426 14.46 4.74 -10.19
CA HIS A 426 14.09 5.21 -8.84
C HIS A 426 15.16 6.09 -8.18
N GLY A 427 16.42 5.94 -8.59
CA GLY A 427 17.55 6.66 -8.04
C GLY A 427 17.68 8.08 -8.59
N ARG A 428 17.36 9.10 -7.80
CA ARG A 428 17.50 10.53 -8.17
C ARG A 428 18.20 11.33 -7.09
N ILE A 429 19.12 12.19 -7.49
CA ILE A 429 19.79 13.17 -6.63
C ILE A 429 19.44 14.56 -7.12
N THR A 430 18.70 15.31 -6.31
CA THR A 430 18.29 16.68 -6.61
C THR A 430 19.31 17.63 -6.01
N VAL A 431 19.87 18.50 -6.85
CA VAL A 431 20.83 19.55 -6.47
C VAL A 431 20.20 20.90 -6.73
N PHE A 432 20.20 21.76 -5.72
CA PHE A 432 19.70 23.13 -5.80
C PHE A 432 20.67 24.07 -5.07
N GLY A 433 21.08 25.14 -5.73
CA GLY A 433 22.09 26.07 -5.23
C GLY A 433 23.39 25.36 -4.85
N GLY A 434 23.80 24.35 -5.63
CA GLY A 434 25.02 23.57 -5.41
C GLY A 434 24.99 22.65 -4.18
N ARG A 435 23.84 22.49 -3.53
CA ARG A 435 23.64 21.59 -2.39
C ARG A 435 22.74 20.44 -2.80
N VAL A 436 23.05 19.24 -2.33
CA VAL A 436 22.15 18.09 -2.46
C VAL A 436 20.98 18.31 -1.52
N THR A 437 19.78 18.50 -2.06
CA THR A 437 18.56 18.79 -1.28
C THR A 437 17.70 17.54 -1.05
N ARG A 438 17.83 16.55 -1.95
CA ARG A 438 17.20 15.24 -1.82
C ARG A 438 18.01 14.19 -2.53
N CYS A 439 18.09 13.01 -1.93
CA CYS A 439 18.63 11.82 -2.56
C CYS A 439 17.59 10.72 -2.40
N ARG A 440 16.86 10.44 -3.47
CA ARG A 440 15.97 9.28 -3.57
C ARG A 440 16.86 8.12 -4.00
N ARG A 441 17.26 7.26 -3.07
CA ARG A 441 17.94 6.01 -3.38
C ARG A 441 16.92 4.88 -3.42
N VAL A 442 17.23 3.81 -4.15
CA VAL A 442 16.64 2.53 -3.81
C VAL A 442 17.31 2.11 -2.52
N ASP A 443 16.58 2.24 -1.43
CA ASP A 443 17.13 1.99 -0.12
C ASP A 443 17.26 0.47 0.08
N SER A 444 18.47 -0.06 -0.11
CA SER A 444 18.86 -1.39 0.37
C SER A 444 18.91 -1.44 1.91
N SER A 445 18.78 -0.30 2.60
CA SER A 445 18.85 -0.11 4.05
C SER A 445 17.50 0.20 4.75
N TRP A 446 16.35 -0.02 4.09
CA TRP A 446 15.11 -0.30 4.83
C TRP A 446 15.30 -1.50 5.79
N LYS A 447 16.33 -2.32 5.55
CA LYS A 447 16.83 -3.36 6.47
C LYS A 447 17.53 -2.88 7.74
N GLU A 448 18.03 -1.64 7.84
CA GLU A 448 18.88 -1.21 8.97
C GLU A 448 18.38 0.02 9.73
N LYS A 449 17.62 0.94 9.10
CA LYS A 449 17.17 2.16 9.80
C LYS A 449 15.97 1.98 10.72
N CYS A 450 15.14 0.95 10.52
CA CYS A 450 14.12 0.57 11.51
C CYS A 450 14.71 -0.03 12.80
N LEU A 451 16.01 -0.39 12.82
CA LEU A 451 16.66 -1.02 13.97
C LEU A 451 17.19 -0.04 15.03
N SER A 452 17.44 1.24 14.72
CA SER A 452 18.19 2.11 15.65
C SER A 452 17.36 3.14 16.44
N VAL A 453 16.15 3.50 15.99
CA VAL A 453 15.35 4.56 16.65
C VAL A 453 14.54 4.06 17.86
N CYS A 454 14.34 2.75 18.04
CA CYS A 454 13.52 2.20 19.13
C CYS A 454 14.28 1.87 20.44
N THR A 455 15.51 2.33 20.63
CA THR A 455 16.29 2.01 21.85
C THR A 455 16.79 3.25 22.59
N LYS A 456 15.91 3.93 23.33
CA LYS A 456 16.27 4.56 24.62
C LYS A 456 15.04 4.96 25.45
N SER A 457 14.96 4.29 26.60
CA SER A 457 14.41 4.70 27.90
C SER A 457 13.10 4.06 28.43
N PHE A 458 13.27 3.55 29.66
CA PHE A 458 12.35 2.96 30.66
C PHE A 458 11.87 1.51 30.52
N ALA A 459 12.25 0.73 31.54
CA ALA A 459 12.35 -0.72 31.59
C ALA A 459 11.08 -1.43 32.11
N LEU A 460 10.67 -2.50 31.41
CA LEU A 460 9.89 -3.66 31.88
C LEU A 460 10.12 -4.86 30.89
N PRO A 461 9.90 -6.13 31.28
CA PRO A 461 10.50 -7.33 30.66
C PRO A 461 10.09 -7.63 29.20
N LYS A 462 11.07 -8.12 28.42
CA LYS A 462 11.11 -8.26 26.96
C LYS A 462 10.17 -9.29 26.29
N PHE A 463 9.26 -9.96 26.99
CA PHE A 463 8.49 -11.08 26.39
C PHE A 463 7.04 -10.78 26.00
N LEU A 464 6.53 -9.55 26.21
CA LEU A 464 5.11 -9.23 26.01
C LEU A 464 4.81 -7.84 25.40
N ARG A 465 5.70 -7.26 24.57
CA ARG A 465 5.41 -5.99 23.86
C ARG A 465 5.38 -6.17 22.34
N PHE A 466 4.17 -6.15 21.79
CA PHE A 466 3.90 -5.83 20.38
C PHE A 466 3.87 -4.31 20.20
N PRO A 467 4.56 -3.71 19.21
CA PRO A 467 4.47 -2.27 18.95
C PRO A 467 3.28 -1.94 18.04
N TYR A 468 2.48 -0.95 18.44
CA TYR A 468 1.79 -0.01 17.53
C TYR A 468 2.31 1.39 17.86
N PRO A 469 2.61 2.22 16.84
CA PRO A 469 1.57 3.06 16.27
C PRO A 469 1.73 3.29 14.75
N PHE A 470 0.86 2.69 13.94
CA PHE A 470 0.56 3.13 12.57
C PHE A 470 -0.86 2.64 12.24
N LEU A 471 -1.78 3.57 11.99
CA LEU A 471 -3.10 3.28 11.43
C LEU A 471 -3.10 3.81 9.99
N ASN A 472 -2.76 2.89 9.08
CA ASN A 472 -3.08 2.93 7.66
C ASN A 472 -3.73 1.58 7.33
N ASP A 473 -5.07 1.59 7.28
CA ASP A 473 -6.01 0.98 6.30
C ASP A 473 -5.68 -0.25 5.43
N ALA A 474 -4.86 -1.21 5.86
CA ALA A 474 -4.99 -2.63 5.46
C ALA A 474 -4.13 -3.51 6.36
N MET A 475 -4.65 -4.61 6.93
CA MET A 475 -3.78 -5.50 7.71
C MET A 475 -3.01 -6.43 6.76
N HIS A 476 -1.85 -5.94 6.33
CA HIS A 476 -0.83 -6.72 5.66
C HIS A 476 -0.46 -7.97 6.47
N ASP A 477 -0.01 -9.01 5.77
CA ASP A 477 0.52 -10.21 6.39
C ASP A 477 1.58 -9.84 7.45
N PRO A 478 1.32 -10.09 8.75
CA PRO A 478 2.20 -9.70 9.83
C PRO A 478 3.34 -10.71 10.04
N PHE A 479 3.46 -11.72 9.19
CA PHE A 479 4.55 -12.69 9.25
C PHE A 479 5.90 -11.98 9.03
N PRO A 480 6.90 -12.20 9.91
CA PRO A 480 8.12 -11.40 9.92
C PRO A 480 9.06 -11.67 8.74
N ILE A 481 8.82 -12.74 7.97
CA ILE A 481 9.63 -13.14 6.83
C ILE A 481 8.77 -12.87 5.59
N PRO A 482 9.19 -12.01 4.65
CA PRO A 482 8.42 -11.81 3.42
C PRO A 482 8.52 -13.04 2.49
N PRO A 483 7.57 -13.21 1.56
CA PRO A 483 7.63 -14.29 0.57
C PRO A 483 8.94 -14.27 -0.20
N SER A 484 9.60 -15.44 -0.24
CA SER A 484 10.84 -15.64 -0.98
C SER A 484 10.53 -15.67 -2.48
N PRO A 485 11.04 -14.70 -3.29
CA PRO A 485 10.64 -14.58 -4.70
C PRO A 485 10.85 -15.85 -5.51
N TRP A 486 11.99 -16.53 -5.31
CA TRP A 486 12.30 -17.77 -6.02
C TRP A 486 11.32 -18.89 -5.67
N LEU A 487 10.90 -18.98 -4.40
CA LEU A 487 10.02 -20.04 -3.93
C LEU A 487 8.58 -19.79 -4.41
N SER A 488 8.16 -18.53 -4.40
CA SER A 488 6.88 -18.09 -4.98
C SER A 488 6.83 -18.39 -6.48
N GLU A 489 7.89 -18.05 -7.23
CA GLU A 489 8.00 -18.37 -8.67
C GLU A 489 8.01 -19.88 -8.93
N ALA A 490 8.71 -20.66 -8.10
CA ALA A 490 8.77 -22.12 -8.26
C ALA A 490 7.41 -22.80 -8.04
N VAL A 491 6.56 -22.24 -7.17
CA VAL A 491 5.22 -22.79 -6.87
C VAL A 491 4.12 -22.16 -7.74
N GLN A 492 4.39 -21.06 -8.44
CA GLN A 492 3.42 -20.40 -9.32
C GLN A 492 2.76 -21.35 -10.34
N PRO A 493 3.49 -22.25 -11.06
CA PRO A 493 2.84 -23.16 -12.01
C PRO A 493 1.87 -24.14 -11.35
N PHE A 494 2.20 -24.59 -10.13
CA PHE A 494 1.32 -25.45 -9.34
C PHE A 494 0.09 -24.67 -8.84
N ALA A 495 0.30 -23.44 -8.37
CA ALA A 495 -0.77 -22.55 -7.94
C ALA A 495 -1.74 -22.24 -9.09
N ASP A 496 -1.24 -21.95 -10.29
CA ASP A 496 -2.07 -21.69 -11.46
C ASP A 496 -2.86 -22.94 -11.88
N TYR A 497 -2.22 -24.11 -11.90
CA TYR A 497 -2.88 -25.38 -12.26
C TYR A 497 -4.03 -25.74 -11.30
N PHE A 498 -3.81 -25.58 -10.00
CA PHE A 498 -4.82 -25.85 -8.98
C PHE A 498 -5.67 -24.62 -8.62
N ASN A 499 -5.57 -23.52 -9.36
CA ASN A 499 -6.26 -22.26 -9.11
C ASN A 499 -6.17 -21.79 -7.65
N LEU A 500 -4.95 -21.71 -7.11
CA LEU A 500 -4.62 -21.29 -5.74
C LEU A 500 -3.88 -19.93 -5.77
N PRO A 501 -4.53 -18.83 -6.18
CA PRO A 501 -3.87 -17.56 -6.47
C PRO A 501 -3.10 -16.95 -5.30
N THR A 502 -3.47 -17.27 -4.05
CA THR A 502 -2.79 -16.71 -2.87
C THR A 502 -1.74 -17.64 -2.27
N LEU A 503 -1.61 -18.89 -2.76
CA LEU A 503 -0.58 -19.83 -2.30
C LEU A 503 0.85 -19.29 -2.52
N PRO A 504 1.22 -18.69 -3.67
CA PRO A 504 2.56 -18.14 -3.87
C PRO A 504 2.93 -17.04 -2.87
N LEU A 505 1.93 -16.33 -2.31
CA LEU A 505 2.15 -15.30 -1.29
C LEU A 505 2.53 -15.92 0.07
N HIS A 506 1.96 -17.08 0.41
CA HIS A 506 2.13 -17.72 1.73
C HIS A 506 2.95 -19.00 1.71
N ILE A 507 3.52 -19.40 0.56
CA ILE A 507 4.24 -20.68 0.41
C ILE A 507 5.42 -20.81 1.38
N HIS A 508 6.10 -19.70 1.65
CA HIS A 508 7.23 -19.64 2.57
C HIS A 508 6.80 -19.93 4.02
N GLU A 509 5.60 -19.54 4.44
CA GLU A 509 5.01 -19.90 5.73
C GLU A 509 4.61 -21.36 5.78
N VAL A 510 4.01 -21.90 4.72
CA VAL A 510 3.60 -23.32 4.64
C VAL A 510 4.84 -24.22 4.79
N VAL A 511 5.89 -23.95 3.99
CA VAL A 511 7.14 -24.71 4.04
C VAL A 511 7.87 -24.48 5.37
N GLY A 512 7.96 -23.23 5.83
CA GLY A 512 8.61 -22.89 7.10
C GLY A 512 7.94 -23.54 8.31
N SER A 513 6.61 -23.52 8.37
CA SER A 513 5.80 -24.16 9.40
C SER A 513 5.98 -25.68 9.39
N CYS A 514 5.87 -26.32 8.22
CA CYS A 514 6.05 -27.76 8.07
C CYS A 514 7.45 -28.21 8.52
N LEU A 515 8.51 -27.54 8.04
CA LEU A 515 9.89 -27.82 8.45
C LEU A 515 10.11 -27.54 9.94
N GLY A 516 9.49 -26.48 10.47
CA GLY A 516 9.49 -26.15 11.89
C GLY A 516 8.91 -27.28 12.74
N TYR A 517 7.79 -27.88 12.33
CA TYR A 517 7.18 -29.00 13.05
C TYR A 517 7.95 -30.30 12.92
N PHE A 518 8.60 -30.58 11.78
CA PHE A 518 9.57 -31.67 11.70
C PHE A 518 10.75 -31.45 12.65
N PHE A 519 11.29 -30.24 12.72
CA PHE A 519 12.38 -29.91 13.63
C PHE A 519 11.94 -30.05 15.10
N ILE A 520 10.73 -29.59 15.44
CA ILE A 520 10.19 -29.76 16.79
C ILE A 520 10.04 -31.24 17.11
N ASN A 521 9.45 -32.02 16.20
CA ASN A 521 9.20 -33.45 16.42
C ASN A 521 10.50 -34.26 16.58
N ILE A 522 11.50 -34.02 15.73
CA ILE A 522 12.72 -34.84 15.65
C ILE A 522 13.78 -34.37 16.65
N VAL A 523 13.88 -33.07 16.89
CA VAL A 523 14.98 -32.48 17.68
C VAL A 523 14.49 -31.95 19.01
N VAL A 524 13.53 -31.00 18.99
CA VAL A 524 13.16 -30.24 20.18
C VAL A 524 12.40 -31.11 21.18
N ALA A 525 11.38 -31.83 20.75
CA ALA A 525 10.53 -32.64 21.61
C ALA A 525 11.33 -33.75 22.34
N PRO A 526 12.19 -34.54 21.66
CA PRO A 526 13.06 -35.49 22.35
C PRO A 526 14.06 -34.82 23.30
N TRP A 527 14.62 -33.68 22.93
CA TRP A 527 15.59 -32.95 23.77
C TRP A 527 14.94 -32.40 25.04
N ILE A 528 13.82 -31.69 24.90
CA ILE A 528 13.05 -31.15 26.03
C ILE A 528 12.54 -32.30 26.92
N SER A 529 11.98 -33.35 26.33
CA SER A 529 11.40 -34.46 27.09
C SER A 529 12.46 -35.24 27.87
N LYS A 530 13.67 -35.44 27.31
CA LYS A 530 14.81 -35.99 28.06
C LYS A 530 15.27 -35.07 29.19
N LYS A 531 15.21 -33.75 29.01
CA LYS A 531 15.65 -32.79 30.02
C LYS A 531 14.67 -32.64 31.17
N ILE A 532 13.38 -32.56 30.87
CA ILE A 532 12.31 -32.34 31.87
C ILE A 532 11.89 -33.67 32.53
N PHE A 533 11.85 -34.76 31.76
CA PHE A 533 11.41 -36.08 32.23
C PHE A 533 12.47 -37.18 31.98
N PRO A 534 13.72 -37.00 32.47
CA PRO A 534 14.86 -37.87 32.12
C PRO A 534 14.62 -39.35 32.44
N VAL A 535 13.92 -39.64 33.54
CA VAL A 535 13.68 -41.02 33.98
C VAL A 535 12.48 -41.65 33.28
N ARG A 536 11.41 -40.88 33.04
CA ARG A 536 10.15 -41.41 32.48
C ARG A 536 10.21 -41.54 30.97
N TYR A 537 10.63 -40.49 30.27
CA TYR A 537 10.72 -40.50 28.81
C TYR A 537 11.74 -41.53 28.31
N ALA A 538 12.88 -41.69 29.00
CA ALA A 538 13.89 -42.69 28.62
C ALA A 538 13.36 -44.13 28.63
N LYS A 539 12.45 -44.45 29.56
CA LYS A 539 11.83 -45.78 29.75
C LYS A 539 10.71 -46.10 28.76
N LEU A 540 10.25 -45.14 27.97
CA LEU A 540 9.20 -45.37 26.96
C LEU A 540 9.74 -46.22 25.79
N SER A 541 8.90 -47.09 25.25
CA SER A 541 9.17 -47.81 24.00
C SER A 541 9.28 -46.83 22.82
N PRO A 542 9.93 -47.20 21.70
CA PRO A 542 10.06 -46.32 20.53
C PRO A 542 8.73 -45.74 20.04
N GLU A 543 7.69 -46.55 19.93
CA GLU A 543 6.35 -46.12 19.50
C GLU A 543 5.71 -45.13 20.49
N ARG A 544 5.91 -45.34 21.80
CA ARG A 544 5.40 -44.43 22.83
C ARG A 544 6.17 -43.12 22.87
N LYS A 545 7.45 -43.12 22.50
CA LYS A 545 8.25 -41.88 22.33
C LYS A 545 7.74 -41.07 21.16
N ILE A 546 7.46 -41.71 20.02
CA ILE A 546 6.85 -41.04 18.86
C ILE A 546 5.52 -40.40 19.24
N ASN A 547 4.63 -41.15 19.91
CA ASN A 547 3.36 -40.61 20.36
C ASN A 547 3.53 -39.43 21.34
N TRP A 548 4.48 -39.55 22.28
CA TRP A 548 4.83 -38.46 23.20
C TRP A 548 5.31 -37.21 22.47
N ASP A 549 6.22 -37.36 21.52
CA ASP A 549 6.80 -36.23 20.79
C ASP A 549 5.78 -35.56 19.86
N VAL A 550 4.81 -36.31 19.33
CA VAL A 550 3.66 -35.76 18.61
C VAL A 550 2.76 -34.91 19.53
N HIS A 551 2.52 -35.32 20.78
CA HIS A 551 1.78 -34.50 21.74
C HIS A 551 2.51 -33.20 22.09
N VAL A 552 3.85 -33.21 22.12
CA VAL A 552 4.63 -31.98 22.29
C VAL A 552 4.45 -31.05 21.10
N VAL A 553 4.49 -31.58 19.87
CA VAL A 553 4.25 -30.79 18.66
C VAL A 553 2.84 -30.22 18.63
N SER A 554 1.83 -31.04 18.89
CA SER A 554 0.43 -30.61 18.99
C SER A 554 0.24 -29.51 20.03
N LEU A 555 0.88 -29.61 21.20
CA LEU A 555 0.85 -28.57 22.22
C LEU A 555 1.48 -27.25 21.73
N CYS A 556 2.63 -27.32 21.06
CA CYS A 556 3.28 -26.14 20.47
C CYS A 556 2.39 -25.48 19.40
N GLN A 557 1.88 -26.26 18.44
CA GLN A 557 1.01 -25.75 17.38
C GLN A 557 -0.26 -25.14 17.94
N SER A 558 -1.02 -25.92 18.71
CA SER A 558 -2.32 -25.46 19.21
C SER A 558 -2.18 -24.22 20.09
N THR A 559 -1.12 -24.09 20.88
CA THR A 559 -0.89 -22.85 21.64
C THR A 559 -0.58 -21.67 20.72
N LEU A 560 0.34 -21.84 19.76
CA LEU A 560 0.76 -20.77 18.85
C LEU A 560 -0.38 -20.29 17.97
N ILE A 561 -1.04 -21.22 17.26
CA ILE A 561 -2.02 -20.87 16.23
C ILE A 561 -3.28 -20.24 16.82
N ASN A 562 -3.71 -20.67 18.01
CA ASN A 562 -4.87 -20.06 18.67
C ASN A 562 -4.58 -18.64 19.17
N VAL A 563 -3.37 -18.39 19.69
CA VAL A 563 -2.98 -17.03 20.10
C VAL A 563 -2.96 -16.10 18.90
N LEU A 564 -2.36 -16.53 17.79
CA LEU A 564 -2.33 -15.73 16.56
C LEU A 564 -3.72 -15.55 15.95
N ALA A 565 -4.53 -16.60 15.87
CA ALA A 565 -5.88 -16.52 15.31
C ALA A 565 -6.79 -15.59 16.12
N LEU A 566 -6.77 -15.68 17.45
CA LEU A 566 -7.51 -14.74 18.30
C LEU A 566 -7.02 -13.31 18.11
N TRP A 567 -5.70 -13.09 18.06
CA TRP A 567 -5.15 -11.76 17.81
C TRP A 567 -5.61 -11.18 16.47
N VAL A 568 -5.53 -11.95 15.37
CA VAL A 568 -6.07 -11.55 14.06
C VAL A 568 -7.56 -11.24 14.17
N MET A 569 -8.35 -12.09 14.82
CA MET A 569 -9.79 -11.84 14.98
C MET A 569 -10.14 -10.56 15.75
N PHE A 570 -9.27 -10.08 16.64
CA PHE A 570 -9.49 -8.84 17.40
C PHE A 570 -8.91 -7.60 16.73
N VAL A 571 -7.84 -7.73 15.94
CA VAL A 571 -7.09 -6.59 15.35
C VAL A 571 -7.43 -6.37 13.87
N ASP A 572 -7.86 -7.41 13.15
CA ASP A 572 -8.27 -7.33 11.74
C ASP A 572 -9.67 -6.71 11.59
N GLU A 573 -9.74 -5.38 11.56
CA GLU A 573 -11.01 -4.68 11.34
C GLU A 573 -11.57 -4.93 9.93
N GLU A 574 -10.74 -5.19 8.91
CA GLU A 574 -11.21 -5.56 7.55
C GLU A 574 -11.97 -6.88 7.58
N ARG A 575 -11.35 -7.92 8.16
CA ARG A 575 -11.99 -9.24 8.33
C ARG A 575 -13.26 -9.13 9.18
N LYS A 576 -13.23 -8.36 10.27
CA LYS A 576 -14.35 -8.24 11.21
C LYS A 576 -15.59 -7.62 10.58
N ASN A 577 -15.41 -6.72 9.63
CA ASN A 577 -16.50 -6.00 8.96
C ASN A 577 -16.98 -6.68 7.65
N MET A 578 -16.48 -7.88 7.31
CA MET A 578 -16.87 -8.59 6.08
C MET A 578 -18.36 -8.99 6.04
N ASP A 579 -19.03 -8.59 4.97
CA ASP A 579 -20.37 -9.08 4.63
C ASP A 579 -20.37 -10.54 4.14
N TRP A 580 -21.52 -11.09 3.74
CA TRP A 580 -21.59 -12.51 3.34
C TRP A 580 -20.82 -12.84 2.06
N GLN A 581 -20.73 -11.89 1.11
CA GLN A 581 -19.98 -12.09 -0.14
C GLN A 581 -18.48 -12.05 0.16
N GLN A 582 -18.04 -11.05 0.92
CA GLN A 582 -16.66 -10.88 1.35
C GLN A 582 -16.18 -12.04 2.24
N ARG A 583 -17.06 -12.68 3.03
CA ARG A 583 -16.69 -13.90 3.77
C ARG A 583 -16.43 -15.11 2.88
N ILE A 584 -17.00 -15.15 1.67
CA ILE A 584 -16.76 -16.22 0.69
C ILE A 584 -15.55 -15.90 -0.19
N TRP A 585 -15.51 -14.74 -0.86
CA TRP A 585 -14.49 -14.46 -1.86
C TRP A 585 -13.38 -13.51 -1.38
N GLY A 586 -13.58 -12.84 -0.25
CA GLY A 586 -12.66 -11.86 0.29
C GLY A 586 -11.38 -12.47 0.88
N TYR A 587 -10.32 -11.67 0.89
CA TYR A 587 -9.00 -12.04 1.38
C TYR A 587 -8.42 -10.93 2.26
N THR A 588 -7.84 -11.29 3.41
CA THR A 588 -6.94 -10.40 4.19
C THR A 588 -5.59 -11.07 4.40
N GLY A 589 -4.52 -10.25 4.45
CA GLY A 589 -3.15 -10.75 4.56
C GLY A 589 -2.93 -11.59 5.83
N ALA A 590 -3.44 -11.14 6.96
CA ALA A 590 -3.29 -11.86 8.23
C ALA A 590 -4.16 -13.14 8.32
N ALA A 591 -5.34 -13.18 7.69
CA ALA A 591 -6.09 -14.42 7.58
C ALA A 591 -5.36 -15.42 6.67
N GLY A 592 -4.75 -14.93 5.60
CA GLY A 592 -3.79 -15.67 4.76
C GLY A 592 -2.63 -16.27 5.56
N MET A 593 -2.04 -15.50 6.48
CA MET A 593 -0.97 -15.99 7.36
C MET A 593 -1.41 -17.17 8.23
N ILE A 594 -2.58 -17.06 8.89
CA ILE A 594 -3.13 -18.15 9.70
C ILE A 594 -3.35 -19.39 8.84
N GLN A 595 -3.83 -19.19 7.60
CA GLN A 595 -4.01 -20.26 6.62
C GLN A 595 -2.69 -20.94 6.24
N GLY A 596 -1.64 -20.15 5.97
CA GLY A 596 -0.30 -20.62 5.65
C GLY A 596 0.29 -21.48 6.75
N LEU A 597 0.30 -20.96 7.98
CA LEU A 597 0.83 -21.65 9.16
C LEU A 597 0.05 -22.94 9.48
N ALA A 598 -1.29 -22.89 9.41
CA ALA A 598 -2.14 -24.06 9.64
C ALA A 598 -1.94 -25.14 8.56
N THR A 599 -1.87 -24.75 7.29
CA THR A 599 -1.61 -25.69 6.19
C THR A 599 -0.28 -26.40 6.37
N GLY A 600 0.79 -25.68 6.72
CA GLY A 600 2.11 -26.28 6.98
C GLY A 600 2.08 -27.32 8.11
N TYR A 601 1.31 -27.07 9.18
CA TYR A 601 1.09 -28.05 10.24
C TYR A 601 0.32 -29.28 9.75
N PHE A 602 -0.78 -29.11 9.02
CA PHE A 602 -1.57 -30.25 8.55
C PHE A 602 -0.85 -31.08 7.48
N VAL A 603 0.09 -30.49 6.72
CA VAL A 603 1.03 -31.25 5.89
C VAL A 603 1.91 -32.14 6.76
N TRP A 604 2.50 -31.60 7.82
CA TRP A 604 3.29 -32.39 8.77
C TRP A 604 2.45 -33.49 9.44
N ASP A 605 1.25 -33.16 9.90
CA ASP A 605 0.31 -34.08 10.57
C ASP A 605 -0.09 -35.24 9.67
N LEU A 606 -0.39 -34.96 8.39
CA LEU A 606 -0.68 -35.99 7.40
C LEU A 606 0.52 -36.91 7.15
N VAL A 607 1.73 -36.35 7.01
CA VAL A 607 2.94 -37.16 6.78
C VAL A 607 3.22 -38.08 7.96
N ILE A 608 3.19 -37.57 9.19
CA ILE A 608 3.42 -38.36 10.41
C ILE A 608 2.34 -39.42 10.60
N THR A 609 1.07 -39.06 10.36
CA THR A 609 -0.05 -40.00 10.48
C THR A 609 0.02 -41.11 9.45
N LEU A 610 0.44 -40.82 8.20
CA LEU A 610 0.66 -41.84 7.17
C LEU A 610 1.83 -42.77 7.51
N GLN A 611 2.94 -42.23 8.00
CA GLN A 611 4.11 -43.01 8.42
C GLN A 611 3.77 -43.95 9.59
N HIS A 612 2.86 -43.54 10.47
CA HIS A 612 2.49 -44.24 11.69
C HIS A 612 1.01 -44.60 11.76
N ILE A 613 0.40 -44.97 10.63
CA ILE A 613 -1.06 -45.24 10.54
C ILE A 613 -1.55 -46.31 11.51
N LYS A 614 -0.71 -47.31 11.82
CA LYS A 614 -1.04 -48.37 12.79
C LYS A 614 -1.15 -47.85 14.22
N LEU A 615 -0.48 -46.74 14.53
CA LEU A 615 -0.44 -46.13 15.86
C LEU A 615 -1.63 -45.18 16.07
N PHE A 616 -1.92 -44.34 15.07
CA PHE A 616 -2.93 -43.27 15.17
C PHE A 616 -4.32 -43.69 14.67
N GLY A 617 -4.39 -44.69 13.80
CA GLY A 617 -5.64 -45.25 13.30
C GLY A 617 -6.34 -44.39 12.23
N PRO A 618 -7.45 -44.92 11.67
CA PRO A 618 -8.13 -44.32 10.53
C PRO A 618 -8.86 -43.00 10.84
N GLY A 619 -9.30 -42.80 12.09
CA GLY A 619 -9.98 -41.56 12.51
C GLY A 619 -9.06 -40.34 12.43
N MET A 620 -7.82 -40.48 12.89
CA MET A 620 -6.82 -39.41 12.81
C MET A 620 -6.35 -39.15 11.37
N LEU A 621 -6.28 -40.19 10.54
CA LEU A 621 -6.00 -40.00 9.12
C LEU A 621 -7.12 -39.22 8.41
N ALA A 622 -8.39 -39.53 8.71
CA ALA A 622 -9.53 -38.79 8.17
C ALA A 622 -9.53 -37.33 8.65
N HIS A 623 -9.13 -37.08 9.90
CA HIS A 623 -8.93 -35.74 10.44
C HIS A 623 -7.84 -34.97 9.67
N ALA A 624 -6.61 -35.52 9.60
CA ALA A 624 -5.47 -34.88 8.96
C ALA A 624 -5.75 -34.54 7.48
N LEU A 625 -6.36 -35.48 6.75
CA LEU A 625 -6.74 -35.27 5.35
C LEU A 625 -7.82 -34.19 5.19
N SER A 626 -8.88 -34.25 6.01
CA SER A 626 -9.99 -33.29 5.93
C SER A 626 -9.54 -31.88 6.32
N ALA A 627 -8.71 -31.75 7.35
CA ALA A 627 -8.15 -30.49 7.77
C ALA A 627 -7.22 -29.89 6.70
N LEU A 628 -6.33 -30.71 6.10
CA LEU A 628 -5.47 -30.24 5.02
C LEU A 628 -6.26 -29.74 3.82
N ILE A 629 -7.34 -30.43 3.42
CA ILE A 629 -8.20 -30.00 2.30
C ILE A 629 -8.87 -28.65 2.60
N VAL A 630 -9.50 -28.53 3.77
CA VAL A 630 -10.21 -27.31 4.20
C VAL A 630 -9.27 -26.11 4.27
N PHE A 631 -8.05 -26.29 4.80
CA PHE A 631 -7.07 -25.21 4.88
C PHE A 631 -6.36 -24.93 3.54
N SER A 632 -6.21 -25.93 2.67
CA SER A 632 -5.65 -25.68 1.32
C SER A 632 -6.61 -24.88 0.44
N PHE A 633 -7.93 -25.04 0.62
CA PHE A 633 -8.92 -24.31 -0.19
C PHE A 633 -9.00 -22.82 0.13
N GLY A 634 -8.59 -22.37 1.32
CA GLY A 634 -8.52 -20.93 1.61
C GLY A 634 -7.43 -20.16 0.86
N PHE A 635 -6.61 -20.85 0.05
CA PHE A 635 -5.75 -20.20 -0.95
C PHE A 635 -6.47 -19.87 -2.27
N ARG A 636 -7.71 -20.34 -2.41
CA ARG A 636 -8.66 -19.89 -3.43
C ARG A 636 -9.40 -18.65 -2.90
N PRO A 637 -10.07 -17.87 -3.77
CA PRO A 637 -11.09 -16.91 -3.34
C PRO A 637 -12.33 -17.65 -2.81
N PHE A 638 -12.14 -18.44 -1.75
CA PHE A 638 -13.14 -19.30 -1.18
C PHE A 638 -12.86 -19.46 0.33
N VAL A 639 -13.75 -18.89 1.14
CA VAL A 639 -13.84 -19.04 2.60
C VAL A 639 -12.57 -18.73 3.40
N ASN A 640 -11.71 -17.82 2.92
CA ASN A 640 -10.49 -17.40 3.63
C ASN A 640 -10.80 -16.84 5.03
N TYR A 641 -11.88 -16.05 5.16
CA TYR A 641 -12.41 -15.54 6.44
C TYR A 641 -12.57 -16.65 7.51
N TYR A 642 -13.02 -17.82 7.08
CA TYR A 642 -13.34 -18.94 7.96
C TYR A 642 -12.10 -19.71 8.45
N GLY A 643 -10.91 -19.50 7.87
CA GLY A 643 -9.65 -20.10 8.32
C GLY A 643 -9.36 -19.78 9.78
N CYS A 644 -9.41 -18.49 10.16
CA CYS A 644 -9.23 -18.04 11.55
C CYS A 644 -10.35 -18.53 12.48
N THR A 645 -11.55 -18.78 11.95
CA THR A 645 -12.70 -19.22 12.75
C THR A 645 -12.61 -20.69 13.12
N PHE A 646 -12.32 -21.55 12.15
CA PHE A 646 -12.30 -23.01 12.37
C PHE A 646 -11.00 -23.49 13.00
N ILE A 647 -9.89 -22.76 12.87
CA ILE A 647 -8.65 -23.13 13.57
C ILE A 647 -8.80 -23.04 15.10
N LEU A 648 -9.76 -22.26 15.62
CA LEU A 648 -10.09 -22.21 17.05
C LEU A 648 -10.61 -23.53 17.63
N TYR A 649 -10.89 -24.54 16.80
CA TYR A 649 -11.15 -25.90 17.28
C TYR A 649 -9.95 -26.45 18.05
N GLU A 650 -8.75 -25.98 17.73
CA GLU A 650 -7.53 -26.34 18.46
C GLU A 650 -7.48 -25.74 19.87
N LEU A 651 -8.37 -24.84 20.26
CA LEU A 651 -8.31 -24.16 21.57
C LEU A 651 -8.46 -25.14 22.75
N SER A 652 -9.09 -26.30 22.54
CA SER A 652 -9.16 -27.38 23.53
C SER A 652 -7.91 -28.27 23.56
N SER A 653 -7.12 -28.30 22.49
CA SER A 653 -5.98 -29.22 22.30
C SER A 653 -4.84 -29.04 23.31
N PRO A 654 -4.51 -27.82 23.82
CA PRO A 654 -3.52 -27.69 24.90
C PRO A 654 -3.94 -28.44 26.17
N PHE A 655 -5.22 -28.31 26.57
CA PHE A 655 -5.75 -29.00 27.74
C PHE A 655 -5.79 -30.51 27.52
N LEU A 656 -6.04 -30.95 26.29
CA LEU A 656 -6.01 -32.36 25.94
C LEU A 656 -4.61 -32.96 26.09
N ASN A 657 -3.60 -32.28 25.53
CA ASN A 657 -2.20 -32.67 25.64
C ASN A 657 -1.76 -32.73 27.11
N PHE A 658 -2.07 -31.72 27.92
CA PHE A 658 -1.75 -31.76 29.36
C PHE A 658 -2.49 -32.89 30.09
N HIS A 659 -3.74 -33.17 29.73
CA HIS A 659 -4.49 -34.28 30.33
C HIS A 659 -3.82 -35.62 30.04
N TRP A 660 -3.36 -35.82 28.80
CA TRP A 660 -2.62 -36.99 28.36
C TRP A 660 -1.26 -37.10 29.07
N PHE A 661 -0.50 -36.00 29.17
CA PHE A 661 0.78 -36.01 29.90
C PHE A 661 0.59 -36.37 31.37
N PHE A 662 -0.44 -35.86 32.05
CA PHE A 662 -0.72 -36.26 33.43
C PHE A 662 -0.99 -37.76 33.56
N ASP A 663 -1.65 -38.37 32.59
CA ASP A 663 -1.85 -39.83 32.57
C ASP A 663 -0.51 -40.58 32.43
N LYS A 664 0.35 -40.17 31.49
CA LYS A 664 1.64 -40.84 31.25
C LYS A 664 2.71 -40.58 32.31
N LEU A 665 2.53 -39.54 33.12
CA LEU A 665 3.40 -39.20 34.24
C LEU A 665 2.97 -39.84 35.58
N ASP A 666 1.99 -40.77 35.55
CA ASP A 666 1.37 -41.38 36.74
C ASP A 666 0.75 -40.34 37.69
N MET A 667 0.29 -39.21 37.16
CA MET A 667 -0.42 -38.16 37.91
C MET A 667 -1.95 -38.33 37.84
N THR A 668 -2.41 -39.52 37.46
CA THR A 668 -3.83 -39.84 37.32
C THR A 668 -4.55 -39.72 38.66
N GLY A 669 -5.62 -38.91 38.70
CA GLY A 669 -6.39 -38.62 39.91
C GLY A 669 -5.87 -37.43 40.74
N SER A 670 -4.82 -36.74 40.30
CA SER A 670 -4.34 -35.52 40.95
C SER A 670 -5.33 -34.35 40.80
N ARG A 671 -5.27 -33.37 41.72
CA ARG A 671 -6.07 -32.13 41.62
C ARG A 671 -5.75 -31.35 40.34
N ALA A 672 -4.49 -31.38 39.89
CA ALA A 672 -4.06 -30.76 38.64
C ALA A 672 -4.74 -31.39 37.42
N GLN A 673 -4.78 -32.73 37.32
CA GLN A 673 -5.48 -33.43 36.24
C GLN A 673 -6.99 -33.19 36.29
N LEU A 674 -7.59 -33.08 37.49
CA LEU A 674 -9.00 -32.74 37.66
C LEU A 674 -9.33 -31.34 37.13
N TYR A 675 -8.61 -30.30 37.57
CA TYR A 675 -8.83 -28.93 37.09
C TYR A 675 -8.61 -28.82 35.58
N ASN A 676 -7.55 -29.45 35.07
CA ASN A 676 -7.30 -29.50 33.63
C ASN A 676 -8.41 -30.26 32.89
N GLY A 677 -8.93 -31.36 33.45
CA GLY A 677 -10.05 -32.11 32.86
C GLY A 677 -11.35 -31.31 32.79
N ILE A 678 -11.64 -30.48 33.80
CA ILE A 678 -12.78 -29.54 33.77
C ILE A 678 -12.58 -28.50 32.68
N MET A 679 -11.39 -27.88 32.59
CA MET A 679 -11.07 -26.91 31.54
C MET A 679 -11.10 -27.53 30.15
N LEU A 680 -10.63 -28.76 29.99
CA LEU A 680 -10.72 -29.53 28.75
C LEU A 680 -12.17 -29.74 28.33
N LEU A 681 -13.04 -30.24 29.22
CA LEU A 681 -14.47 -30.42 28.90
C LEU A 681 -15.15 -29.10 28.55
N PHE A 682 -14.89 -28.05 29.31
CA PHE A 682 -15.47 -26.73 29.09
C PHE A 682 -15.03 -26.15 27.74
N THR A 683 -13.72 -26.10 27.48
CA THR A 683 -13.17 -25.55 26.24
C THR A 683 -13.60 -26.38 25.02
N PHE A 684 -13.54 -27.71 25.10
CA PHE A 684 -14.01 -28.59 24.02
C PHE A 684 -15.48 -28.35 23.70
N PHE A 685 -16.35 -28.28 24.72
CA PHE A 685 -17.77 -28.00 24.51
C PHE A 685 -17.99 -26.61 23.89
N CYS A 686 -17.34 -25.57 24.42
CA CYS A 686 -17.53 -24.20 23.96
C CYS A 686 -16.98 -23.96 22.54
N CYS A 687 -15.73 -24.34 22.24
CA CYS A 687 -15.11 -24.02 20.96
C CYS A 687 -15.51 -24.99 19.84
N ARG A 688 -15.68 -26.29 20.11
CA ARG A 688 -15.97 -27.29 19.08
C ARG A 688 -17.47 -27.55 18.89
N LEU A 689 -18.25 -27.65 19.96
CA LEU A 689 -19.67 -28.00 19.85
C LEU A 689 -20.56 -26.77 19.69
N VAL A 690 -20.35 -25.72 20.49
CA VAL A 690 -21.19 -24.51 20.43
C VAL A 690 -20.73 -23.59 19.30
N TRP A 691 -19.52 -23.04 19.43
CA TRP A 691 -18.96 -22.11 18.44
C TRP A 691 -18.77 -22.78 17.09
N GLY A 692 -18.22 -24.00 17.06
CA GLY A 692 -18.00 -24.74 15.84
C GLY A 692 -19.25 -25.05 15.05
N THR A 693 -20.27 -25.61 15.70
CA THR A 693 -21.56 -25.87 15.02
C THR A 693 -22.21 -24.58 14.52
N TYR A 694 -22.15 -23.50 15.30
CA TYR A 694 -22.68 -22.19 14.88
C TYR A 694 -21.97 -21.68 13.60
N GLN A 695 -20.65 -21.74 13.57
CA GLN A 695 -19.87 -21.27 12.42
C GLN A 695 -20.01 -22.19 11.21
N SER A 696 -20.21 -23.49 11.43
CA SER A 696 -20.55 -24.43 10.36
C SER A 696 -21.91 -24.12 9.74
N VAL A 697 -22.93 -23.83 10.53
CA VAL A 697 -24.22 -23.36 9.98
C VAL A 697 -24.04 -22.07 9.18
N ARG A 698 -23.23 -21.13 9.68
CA ARG A 698 -22.95 -19.86 8.99
C ARG A 698 -22.24 -20.05 7.65
N VAL A 699 -21.19 -20.88 7.59
CA VAL A 699 -20.51 -21.16 6.31
C VAL A 699 -21.41 -21.93 5.36
N TYR A 700 -22.31 -22.78 5.86
CA TYR A 700 -23.30 -23.46 5.02
C TYR A 700 -24.30 -22.47 4.41
N GLN A 701 -24.74 -21.48 5.18
CA GLN A 701 -25.61 -20.40 4.71
C GLN A 701 -24.90 -19.52 3.67
N ASP A 702 -23.66 -19.08 3.93
CA ASP A 702 -22.91 -18.23 3.01
C ASP A 702 -22.56 -19.00 1.71
N VAL A 703 -22.18 -20.29 1.79
CA VAL A 703 -21.92 -21.13 0.62
C VAL A 703 -23.20 -21.42 -0.15
N TRP A 704 -24.32 -21.67 0.53
CA TRP A 704 -25.62 -21.82 -0.12
C TRP A 704 -26.04 -20.54 -0.85
N ALA A 705 -25.83 -19.38 -0.22
CA ALA A 705 -26.06 -18.09 -0.84
C ALA A 705 -25.18 -17.89 -2.07
N ALA A 706 -23.90 -18.28 -2.01
CA ALA A 706 -22.96 -18.19 -3.13
C ALA A 706 -23.29 -19.15 -4.29
N VAL A 707 -23.69 -20.39 -4.00
CA VAL A 707 -24.09 -21.38 -5.04
C VAL A 707 -25.39 -20.97 -5.74
N ASN A 708 -26.32 -20.35 -5.01
CA ASN A 708 -27.55 -19.81 -5.57
C ASN A 708 -27.44 -18.35 -6.03
N HIS A 709 -26.24 -17.75 -5.90
CA HIS A 709 -25.96 -16.43 -6.42
C HIS A 709 -25.91 -16.54 -7.94
N LYS A 710 -26.92 -15.99 -8.60
CA LYS A 710 -26.87 -15.79 -10.04
C LYS A 710 -25.97 -14.58 -10.30
N PRO A 711 -24.83 -14.73 -11.00
CA PRO A 711 -24.10 -13.55 -11.48
C PRO A 711 -25.07 -12.72 -12.32
N LEU A 712 -25.00 -11.39 -12.19
CA LEU A 712 -25.96 -10.44 -12.79
C LEU A 712 -26.16 -10.61 -14.31
N ALA A 713 -25.28 -11.37 -14.98
CA ALA A 713 -25.36 -11.73 -16.38
C ALA A 713 -26.48 -12.76 -16.77
N SER A 714 -27.16 -13.42 -15.82
CA SER A 714 -28.04 -14.57 -16.14
C SER A 714 -29.56 -14.37 -16.05
N ASN A 715 -30.05 -13.14 -15.81
CA ASN A 715 -31.48 -12.81 -15.99
C ASN A 715 -31.62 -11.65 -16.99
N ILE A 716 -31.39 -11.91 -18.28
CA ILE A 716 -31.97 -11.06 -19.33
C ILE A 716 -33.48 -11.29 -19.29
N HIS A 717 -34.19 -10.47 -18.51
CA HIS A 717 -35.64 -10.35 -18.65
C HIS A 717 -35.90 -9.76 -20.03
N LEU A 718 -36.38 -10.58 -20.98
CA LEU A 718 -36.72 -10.15 -22.33
C LEU A 718 -37.76 -9.01 -22.37
N ASP A 719 -38.48 -8.78 -21.26
CA ASP A 719 -39.41 -7.66 -21.10
C ASP A 719 -38.72 -6.33 -20.71
N ALA A 720 -37.51 -6.38 -20.16
CA ALA A 720 -36.73 -5.19 -19.79
C ALA A 720 -35.96 -4.57 -20.97
N LEU A 721 -35.93 -5.24 -22.13
CA LEU A 721 -35.33 -4.71 -23.37
C LEU A 721 -36.21 -3.68 -24.09
N ASN A 722 -37.45 -3.45 -23.63
CA ASN A 722 -38.33 -2.42 -24.18
C ASN A 722 -38.30 -1.08 -23.42
N ASN A 723 -37.75 -1.05 -22.20
CA ASN A 723 -37.67 0.17 -21.40
C ASN A 723 -36.19 0.53 -21.15
N ASN A 724 -35.63 1.31 -22.08
CA ASN A 724 -34.24 1.78 -22.09
C ASN A 724 -33.87 2.56 -20.82
N THR A 725 -33.43 1.85 -19.78
CA THR A 725 -32.86 2.41 -18.56
C THR A 725 -31.45 1.86 -18.35
N ALA A 726 -30.53 2.70 -17.87
CA ALA A 726 -29.11 2.38 -17.67
C ALA A 726 -28.88 1.14 -16.77
N ALA A 727 -29.85 0.81 -15.92
CA ALA A 727 -29.83 -0.39 -15.07
C ALA A 727 -29.85 -1.70 -15.88
N ALA A 728 -30.52 -1.72 -17.05
CA ALA A 728 -30.60 -2.92 -17.89
C ALA A 728 -29.30 -3.18 -18.68
N LEU A 729 -28.59 -2.13 -19.09
CA LEU A 729 -27.28 -2.27 -19.74
C LEU A 729 -26.16 -2.65 -18.76
N SER A 730 -26.23 -2.19 -17.51
CA SER A 730 -25.25 -2.57 -16.48
C SER A 730 -25.35 -4.05 -16.09
N ALA A 731 -26.56 -4.63 -16.10
CA ALA A 731 -26.78 -6.06 -15.86
C ALA A 731 -26.24 -6.95 -16.99
N ALA A 732 -26.32 -6.48 -18.25
CA ALA A 732 -25.82 -7.21 -19.42
C ALA A 732 -24.27 -7.24 -19.53
N ALA A 733 -23.58 -6.34 -18.83
CA ALA A 733 -22.11 -6.23 -18.84
C ALA A 733 -21.42 -7.02 -17.70
N GLY A 734 -22.17 -7.77 -16.87
CA GLY A 734 -21.61 -8.60 -15.81
C GLY A 734 -21.01 -7.85 -14.61
N ASN A 735 -21.18 -6.54 -14.52
CA ASN A 735 -20.69 -5.75 -13.40
C ASN A 735 -21.80 -5.64 -12.33
N SER A 736 -21.68 -6.45 -11.28
CA SER A 736 -22.47 -6.26 -10.07
C SER A 736 -22.11 -4.93 -9.41
N ALA A 737 -23.13 -4.08 -9.23
CA ALA A 737 -23.00 -2.74 -8.67
C ALA A 737 -22.90 -2.81 -7.13
N THR A 738 -21.75 -2.44 -6.55
CA THR A 738 -21.63 -1.82 -5.20
C THR A 738 -20.17 -1.36 -4.96
N PRO A 739 -19.91 -0.11 -4.51
CA PRO A 739 -18.58 0.49 -4.48
C PRO A 739 -17.92 0.45 -3.09
N ILE A 740 -17.61 -0.75 -2.56
CA ILE A 740 -16.78 -0.94 -1.34
C ILE A 740 -15.78 -2.12 -1.49
N HIS A 741 -15.77 -2.83 -2.62
CA HIS A 741 -15.25 -4.21 -2.68
C HIS A 741 -13.81 -4.38 -3.22
N GLY A 742 -13.11 -3.31 -3.60
CA GLY A 742 -11.89 -3.39 -4.44
C GLY A 742 -10.72 -4.22 -3.88
N ASP A 743 -10.25 -3.95 -2.67
CA ASP A 743 -9.03 -4.59 -2.14
C ASP A 743 -9.29 -5.95 -1.47
N ILE A 744 -10.40 -6.10 -0.73
CA ILE A 744 -10.77 -7.36 -0.09
C ILE A 744 -11.11 -8.43 -1.14
N MET A 745 -11.79 -8.06 -2.22
CA MET A 745 -12.21 -8.99 -3.27
C MET A 745 -11.19 -9.12 -4.42
N ARG A 746 -9.93 -8.69 -4.22
CA ARG A 746 -8.90 -8.64 -5.28
C ARG A 746 -8.61 -9.97 -5.97
N PHE A 747 -8.90 -11.10 -5.34
CA PHE A 747 -8.72 -12.45 -5.90
C PHE A 747 -10.04 -13.10 -6.35
N ALA A 748 -11.19 -12.42 -6.20
CA ALA A 748 -12.52 -12.99 -6.38
C ALA A 748 -12.81 -13.45 -7.81
N GLY A 749 -12.15 -12.88 -8.83
CA GLY A 749 -12.33 -13.28 -10.23
C GLY A 749 -13.79 -13.22 -10.67
N GLU A 750 -14.28 -14.28 -11.30
CA GLU A 750 -15.73 -14.50 -11.47
C GLU A 750 -16.31 -14.99 -10.14
N GLU A 751 -17.32 -14.31 -9.57
CA GLU A 751 -18.02 -14.64 -8.31
C GLU A 751 -18.82 -15.96 -8.41
N TYR A 752 -18.13 -17.04 -8.75
CA TYR A 752 -18.66 -18.35 -9.05
C TYR A 752 -17.98 -19.39 -8.18
N VAL A 753 -18.79 -20.15 -7.42
CA VAL A 753 -18.32 -21.28 -6.63
C VAL A 753 -18.72 -22.57 -7.34
N PRO A 754 -17.77 -23.36 -7.87
CA PRO A 754 -18.07 -24.64 -8.48
C PRO A 754 -18.75 -25.59 -7.47
N LEU A 755 -19.80 -26.29 -7.89
CA LEU A 755 -20.53 -27.22 -7.02
C LEU A 755 -19.61 -28.27 -6.36
N TRP A 756 -18.63 -28.79 -7.11
CA TRP A 756 -17.68 -29.76 -6.56
C TRP A 756 -16.85 -29.16 -5.40
N LEU A 757 -16.50 -27.87 -5.47
CA LEU A 757 -15.72 -27.17 -4.44
C LEU A 757 -16.56 -27.01 -3.17
N ALA A 758 -17.81 -26.57 -3.34
CA ALA A 758 -18.77 -26.48 -2.24
C ALA A 758 -19.02 -27.84 -1.58
N PHE A 759 -19.35 -28.89 -2.36
CA PHE A 759 -19.59 -30.23 -1.81
C PHE A 759 -18.37 -30.81 -1.09
N THR A 760 -17.17 -30.60 -1.63
CA THR A 760 -15.93 -31.09 -1.01
C THR A 760 -15.68 -30.39 0.33
N TYR A 761 -15.77 -29.06 0.37
CA TYR A 761 -15.56 -28.29 1.60
C TYR A 761 -16.61 -28.62 2.67
N LEU A 762 -17.90 -28.62 2.30
CA LEU A 762 -19.01 -28.93 3.20
C LEU A 762 -18.91 -30.37 3.71
N GLY A 763 -18.57 -31.32 2.83
CA GLY A 763 -18.33 -32.72 3.19
C GLY A 763 -17.20 -32.86 4.22
N SER A 764 -16.05 -32.21 4.00
CA SER A 764 -14.95 -32.20 4.97
C SER A 764 -15.35 -31.54 6.30
N ASN A 765 -16.13 -30.46 6.27
CA ASN A 765 -16.62 -29.80 7.48
C ASN A 765 -17.60 -30.70 8.27
N ILE A 766 -18.48 -31.44 7.60
CA ILE A 766 -19.39 -32.43 8.22
C ILE A 766 -18.58 -33.53 8.91
N VAL A 767 -17.55 -34.08 8.25
CA VAL A 767 -16.68 -35.11 8.84
C VAL A 767 -16.02 -34.58 10.11
N LEU A 768 -15.39 -33.39 10.05
CA LEU A 768 -14.72 -32.78 11.20
C LEU A 768 -15.67 -32.52 12.37
N ASN A 769 -16.88 -32.01 12.11
CA ASN A 769 -17.86 -31.80 13.17
C ASN A 769 -18.39 -33.10 13.75
N THR A 770 -18.67 -34.11 12.91
CA THR A 770 -19.14 -35.42 13.37
C THR A 770 -18.10 -36.07 14.29
N LEU A 771 -16.81 -35.96 13.94
CA LEU A 771 -15.72 -36.41 14.80
C LEU A 771 -15.70 -35.66 16.14
N ASN A 772 -15.92 -34.33 16.16
CA ASN A 772 -15.99 -33.57 17.41
C ASN A 772 -17.13 -34.06 18.32
N PHE A 773 -18.32 -34.32 17.78
CA PHE A 773 -19.44 -34.88 18.56
C PHE A 773 -19.13 -36.30 19.06
N TYR A 774 -18.52 -37.13 18.22
CA TYR A 774 -18.09 -38.48 18.59
C TYR A 774 -17.09 -38.46 19.74
N TRP A 775 -16.05 -37.62 19.65
CA TRP A 775 -15.02 -37.49 20.68
C TRP A 775 -15.57 -36.93 21.99
N PHE A 776 -16.45 -35.93 21.94
CA PHE A 776 -17.10 -35.44 23.15
C PHE A 776 -17.96 -36.52 23.81
N GLY A 777 -18.70 -37.29 23.01
CA GLY A 777 -19.45 -38.45 23.51
C GLY A 777 -18.55 -39.45 24.22
N LYS A 778 -17.37 -39.75 23.66
CA LYS A 778 -16.36 -40.62 24.28
C LYS A 778 -15.76 -40.02 25.56
N MET A 779 -15.51 -38.72 25.59
CA MET A 779 -15.05 -38.04 26.80
C MET A 779 -16.08 -38.16 27.93
N ILE A 780 -17.37 -37.92 27.64
CA ILE A 780 -18.45 -38.07 28.62
C ILE A 780 -18.62 -39.54 29.05
N GLU A 781 -18.52 -40.50 28.14
CA GLU A 781 -18.57 -41.93 28.45
C GLU A 781 -17.44 -42.31 29.43
N THR A 782 -16.22 -41.82 29.19
CA THR A 782 -15.06 -42.05 30.06
C THR A 782 -15.23 -41.41 31.43
N VAL A 783 -15.75 -40.18 31.50
CA VAL A 783 -16.07 -39.52 32.77
C VAL A 783 -17.15 -40.30 33.53
N ARG A 784 -18.22 -40.72 32.84
CA ARG A 784 -19.31 -41.50 33.43
C ARG A 784 -18.83 -42.84 33.96
N LYS A 785 -17.94 -43.54 33.25
CA LYS A 785 -17.32 -44.81 33.70
C LYS A 785 -16.55 -44.64 35.02
N ARG A 786 -15.97 -43.46 35.29
CA ARG A 786 -15.27 -43.17 36.55
C ARG A 786 -16.20 -42.97 37.76
N PHE A 787 -17.48 -42.68 37.52
CA PHE A 787 -18.49 -42.49 38.57
C PHE A 787 -19.45 -43.68 38.73
N GLN A 788 -19.36 -44.69 37.85
CA GLN A 788 -20.08 -45.95 38.03
C GLN A 788 -19.28 -46.85 38.98
N PRO A 789 -19.90 -47.43 40.03
CA PRO A 789 -19.22 -48.40 40.88
C PRO A 789 -18.79 -49.62 40.04
N PRO A 790 -17.65 -50.28 40.35
CA PRO A 790 -17.20 -51.45 39.61
C PRO A 790 -18.32 -52.50 39.60
N LYS A 791 -18.68 -53.02 38.42
CA LYS A 791 -19.50 -54.24 38.33
C LYS A 791 -18.73 -55.35 39.05
N GLU A 792 -19.36 -55.99 40.03
CA GLU A 792 -18.82 -57.17 40.73
C GLU A 792 -18.46 -58.26 39.70
N GLU A 793 -17.18 -58.40 39.39
CA GLU A 793 -16.68 -59.66 38.84
C GLU A 793 -16.60 -60.69 39.99
N ARG A 794 -17.37 -61.77 39.83
CA ARG A 794 -17.45 -62.91 40.74
C ARG A 794 -16.05 -63.38 41.20
N ARG A 795 -15.83 -63.37 42.52
CA ARG A 795 -14.73 -64.05 43.23
C ARG A 795 -14.47 -65.46 42.66
N LYS A 796 -13.30 -65.71 42.08
CA LYS A 796 -12.75 -67.07 41.97
C LYS A 796 -12.15 -67.48 43.31
N GLN A 797 -12.55 -68.65 43.81
CA GLN A 797 -11.99 -69.28 45.00
C GLN A 797 -10.51 -69.64 44.80
N LYS A 798 -9.71 -69.48 45.86
CA LYS A 798 -8.29 -69.87 45.93
C LYS A 798 -8.17 -71.40 46.06
N ALA A 799 -7.24 -72.01 45.32
CA ALA A 799 -6.73 -73.35 45.65
C ALA A 799 -5.52 -73.21 46.59
N THR A 800 -5.49 -74.05 47.63
CA THR A 800 -4.54 -74.07 48.75
C THR A 800 -3.54 -75.21 48.51
N ALA A 801 -2.23 -74.98 48.74
CA ALA A 801 -1.21 -76.02 48.71
C ALA A 801 -0.83 -76.45 50.15
N THR A 802 -0.87 -77.75 50.44
CA THR A 802 -0.60 -78.34 51.76
C THR A 802 0.71 -79.12 51.73
N LYS A 803 1.62 -78.87 52.68
CA LYS A 803 2.84 -79.68 52.91
C LYS A 803 2.61 -80.62 54.10
N SER A 804 2.92 -81.91 53.96
CA SER A 804 3.00 -82.85 55.09
C SER A 804 4.27 -83.69 55.03
N THR A 805 4.99 -83.74 56.14
CA THR A 805 6.18 -84.59 56.36
C THR A 805 5.82 -85.77 57.24
N GLY A 806 6.00 -87.00 56.73
CA GLY A 806 5.82 -88.24 57.49
C GLY A 806 7.12 -88.74 58.13
N ALA A 807 6.97 -89.49 59.22
CA ALA A 807 8.06 -90.06 60.03
C ALA A 807 8.86 -91.21 59.38
N SER A 808 9.06 -91.17 58.05
CA SER A 808 9.97 -92.04 57.30
C SER A 808 10.99 -91.25 56.45
N GLY A 809 11.16 -89.95 56.72
CA GLY A 809 12.20 -89.14 56.11
C GLY A 809 11.96 -88.74 54.64
N LYS A 810 10.80 -89.04 54.05
CA LYS A 810 10.42 -88.54 52.72
C LYS A 810 9.35 -87.45 52.81
N VAL A 811 9.70 -86.24 52.36
CA VAL A 811 8.76 -85.16 52.05
C VAL A 811 8.22 -85.42 50.64
N ARG A 812 6.90 -85.53 50.47
CA ARG A 812 6.25 -85.59 49.16
C ARG A 812 5.50 -84.27 48.94
N ILE A 813 5.94 -83.50 47.95
CA ILE A 813 5.24 -82.32 47.44
C ILE A 813 4.79 -82.73 46.05
N ASP A 814 3.51 -83.01 45.87
CA ASP A 814 2.96 -83.20 44.53
C ASP A 814 2.82 -81.81 43.90
N LEU A 815 3.78 -81.49 43.04
CA LEU A 815 3.76 -80.38 42.10
C LEU A 815 3.17 -80.92 40.79
N ASP A 816 2.08 -80.33 40.33
CA ASP A 816 1.64 -80.51 38.94
C ASP A 816 2.49 -79.58 38.07
N GLU A 817 3.45 -80.18 37.35
CA GLU A 817 4.42 -79.46 36.51
C GLU A 817 3.85 -79.18 35.12
N THR A 818 3.77 -77.88 34.85
CA THR A 818 4.09 -77.23 33.58
C THR A 818 3.24 -77.54 32.34
N GLU A 819 2.31 -76.61 32.07
CA GLU A 819 2.31 -75.97 30.76
C GLU A 819 2.27 -74.44 30.94
N ILE A 820 3.10 -73.77 30.16
CA ILE A 820 3.36 -72.34 30.17
C ILE A 820 2.05 -71.59 29.98
N ARG A 821 1.50 -71.02 31.05
CA ARG A 821 0.45 -70.02 30.94
C ARG A 821 1.11 -68.78 30.37
N ARG A 822 1.03 -68.59 29.04
CA ARG A 822 1.13 -67.27 28.42
C ARG A 822 0.35 -66.34 29.33
N ARG A 823 1.04 -65.39 29.98
CA ARG A 823 0.38 -64.15 30.34
C ARG A 823 -0.27 -63.73 29.02
N LYS A 824 -1.60 -63.72 28.97
CA LYS A 824 -2.28 -62.73 28.15
C LYS A 824 -1.62 -61.43 28.59
N VAL A 825 -0.64 -60.99 27.79
CA VAL A 825 -0.46 -59.59 27.47
C VAL A 825 -1.87 -59.05 27.48
N VAL A 826 -2.12 -58.10 28.38
CA VAL A 826 -3.34 -57.31 28.37
C VAL A 826 -3.59 -57.02 26.91
N GLU A 827 -4.56 -57.74 26.33
CA GLU A 827 -4.97 -57.56 24.95
C GLU A 827 -5.27 -56.08 24.89
N GLU A 828 -4.51 -55.44 24.03
CA GLU A 828 -4.47 -54.02 23.79
C GLU A 828 -5.90 -53.50 23.86
N GLU A 829 -6.23 -52.76 24.92
CA GLU A 829 -7.25 -51.76 24.74
C GLU A 829 -6.70 -50.87 23.63
N PRO A 830 -7.41 -50.78 22.48
CA PRO A 830 -7.01 -49.84 21.46
C PRO A 830 -6.91 -48.50 22.17
N ILE A 831 -5.78 -47.84 22.02
CA ILE A 831 -5.53 -46.52 22.58
C ILE A 831 -6.69 -45.67 22.08
N ASP A 832 -7.68 -45.47 22.94
CA ASP A 832 -8.85 -44.66 22.64
C ASP A 832 -8.29 -43.30 22.27
N ALA A 833 -8.42 -42.98 20.98
CA ALA A 833 -7.86 -41.80 20.35
C ALA A 833 -8.62 -40.56 20.84
N ILE A 834 -8.46 -40.21 22.11
CA ILE A 834 -8.81 -38.89 22.61
C ILE A 834 -7.68 -37.94 22.21
N SER A 835 -7.44 -37.80 20.90
CA SER A 835 -6.59 -36.78 20.28
C SER A 835 -7.44 -35.92 19.36
#